data_AF-A0A0K2H4X6-F1
#
_entry.id   AF-A0A0K2H4X6-F1
#
_cell.length_a   1.000
_cell.length_b   1.000
_cell.length_c   1.000
_cell.angle_alpha   90.00
_cell.angle_beta   90.00
_cell.angle_gamma   90.00
#
_symmetry.space_group_name_H-M   'P 1'
#
loop_
_entity.id
_entity.type
_entity.pdbx_description
1 polymer ?
#
loop_
_entity_poly.entity_id
_entity_poly.type
_entity_poly.pdbx_seq_one_letter_code
_entity_poly.pdbx_strand_id
1 'polypeptide(L)'
;MAAQRLRRKALAATIAALVCAPAFAPTAGAQSSETWGIESNRIGTDSPVSASISQVTPQVPRLDGTLRIRLQVRNTSERDVSNLVLRMQRAKALSSAAEARTALAEPEAAYDVAGDFSEPIDLKPGEVRDITLSTPVSAPAPEGLGITEPGTYPLLINVNGQPADDIDRLLKETRILLPVGAAPESPESPGSLAPADPADSSDSSEPDSLADGTDNTPEPTKPVPMSLIWPISQPVPLVGGETGDAPGAPDLILTNDSLADSLRPGGHLDGLVSSLEKGFSTATGPQLRSSTCIAIDPETLDAVARMTHDYWIGVERPSPVQASQRLRDSWGSNTDIDLRKVSASQDAAKWLDRLRALAADTCVISLPWASADVSAIARVGDEDLAMEALAAGTETIRNHLSAESLPGVQLPPEGFVTSESVPLYARASAQTPLSTDAAFEQRLQSGSTSATVPPASADATFAMVANNTLTRQDGAPLAAGESGAMPGGGRSFALPGALTAALAATGDDPQTASYSNVIGRHDFRADSGIARMQSAVGTLYQELSDASRSPESGAIVASPPAGWNPSPAEAAKWIEAVRTAMDSPEADGIALNQALADSAKHNDAGPVQLTPPSADPAPVSDSDIETAQLAAREISDLTKIMANDPFVALTRYGFTRPLRRDVLRSLTTQGRRSIALSSQVQKRGEDLRNAALTMTRRLRNSVTLVAPGGVYTRATDLSPVIVLARNGLPLPVPSFVRVAAGDVVMEEKYEASIPAKGSVTVQLSPAGKGEDAKSDSGAVSAARSAHHLTLWLESPSGLPISQSVKISVQSGVSVGFLLIATVGVVAVGGFFAAKRSRTFRK
;
A
#
# COMPACT_ATOMS: atom_id res chain seq x y z
N MET A 1 51.63 -14.59 -37.71
CA MET A 1 51.58 -13.28 -38.38
C MET A 1 50.17 -13.13 -38.93
N ALA A 2 49.23 -12.64 -38.14
CA ALA A 2 48.99 -11.20 -37.96
C ALA A 2 48.84 -10.46 -39.29
N ALA A 3 47.58 -10.16 -39.59
CA ALA A 3 47.11 -8.90 -40.17
C ALA A 3 47.40 -8.65 -41.66
N GLN A 4 46.33 -8.50 -42.46
CA GLN A 4 45.80 -7.18 -42.86
C GLN A 4 44.87 -7.30 -44.07
N ARG A 5 43.64 -6.82 -43.88
CA ARG A 5 42.90 -5.97 -44.84
C ARG A 5 42.67 -6.54 -46.25
N LEU A 6 41.53 -7.22 -46.41
CA LEU A 6 40.69 -7.05 -47.61
C LEU A 6 39.38 -6.36 -47.21
N ARG A 7 39.53 -5.04 -47.03
CA ARG A 7 38.45 -4.07 -46.99
C ARG A 7 37.92 -3.88 -48.41
N ARG A 8 36.59 -3.79 -48.50
CA ARG A 8 35.79 -3.01 -49.48
C ARG A 8 35.41 -3.68 -50.81
N LYS A 9 34.09 -3.81 -50.95
CA LYS A 9 33.25 -3.77 -52.18
C LYS A 9 32.79 -5.11 -52.75
N ALA A 10 31.70 -5.62 -52.19
CA ALA A 10 30.56 -6.11 -52.97
C ALA A 10 29.29 -5.56 -52.31
N LEU A 11 28.89 -4.38 -52.77
CA LEU A 11 27.66 -3.68 -52.40
C LEU A 11 26.69 -3.85 -53.58
N ALA A 12 25.40 -4.02 -53.26
CA ALA A 12 24.21 -3.96 -54.12
C ALA A 12 23.55 -5.30 -54.48
N ALA A 13 22.22 -5.30 -54.29
CA ALA A 13 21.23 -6.39 -54.39
C ALA A 13 21.33 -7.39 -53.23
N THR A 14 20.54 -7.31 -52.15
CA THR A 14 19.07 -7.31 -52.17
C THR A 14 18.56 -6.96 -50.76
N ILE A 15 18.15 -5.71 -50.51
CA ILE A 15 17.33 -5.34 -49.34
C ILE A 15 16.24 -4.40 -49.85
N ALA A 16 15.15 -5.00 -50.34
CA ALA A 16 13.89 -4.33 -50.60
C ALA A 16 12.76 -5.37 -50.53
N ALA A 17 12.57 -5.93 -49.34
CA ALA A 17 11.34 -6.60 -48.95
C ALA A 17 10.95 -6.03 -47.57
N LEU A 18 10.63 -4.74 -47.59
CA LEU A 18 9.85 -4.08 -46.55
C LEU A 18 8.42 -4.65 -46.67
N VAL A 19 8.10 -5.65 -45.85
CA VAL A 19 6.72 -6.08 -45.62
C VAL A 19 6.46 -5.95 -44.13
N CYS A 20 5.45 -5.13 -43.84
CA CYS A 20 4.87 -4.84 -42.53
C CYS A 20 4.84 -6.06 -41.61
N ALA A 21 5.73 -6.10 -40.62
CA ALA A 21 5.41 -6.78 -39.37
C ALA A 21 4.59 -5.76 -38.55
N PRO A 22 3.39 -6.11 -38.06
CA PRO A 22 2.72 -5.27 -37.10
C PRO A 22 3.64 -5.18 -35.88
N ALA A 23 3.97 -3.95 -35.47
CA ALA A 23 4.49 -3.71 -34.14
C ALA A 23 3.41 -4.18 -33.17
N PHE A 24 3.54 -5.41 -32.67
CA PHE A 24 2.86 -5.82 -31.47
C PHE A 24 3.42 -4.93 -30.36
N ALA A 25 2.67 -3.88 -30.03
CA ALA A 25 2.76 -3.32 -28.70
C ALA A 25 2.62 -4.50 -27.71
N PRO A 26 3.53 -4.66 -26.73
CA PRO A 26 3.33 -5.68 -25.71
C PRO A 26 1.96 -5.41 -25.09
N THR A 27 1.06 -6.37 -25.20
CA THR A 27 -0.20 -6.34 -24.47
C THR A 27 0.15 -6.26 -22.99
N ALA A 28 -0.18 -5.14 -22.35
CA ALA A 28 -0.25 -5.08 -20.90
C ALA A 28 -1.24 -6.17 -20.44
N GLY A 29 -0.75 -7.16 -19.67
CA GLY A 29 -1.64 -8.11 -18.99
C GLY A 29 -1.35 -9.61 -19.11
N ALA A 30 -0.19 -10.05 -19.59
CA ALA A 30 0.24 -11.45 -19.39
C ALA A 30 1.42 -11.49 -18.40
N GLN A 31 1.11 -11.45 -17.10
CA GLN A 31 2.09 -11.79 -16.05
C GLN A 31 2.44 -13.26 -16.21
N SER A 32 3.72 -13.60 -16.36
CA SER A 32 4.12 -14.99 -16.59
C SER A 32 3.90 -15.84 -15.33
N SER A 33 3.43 -17.07 -15.52
CA SER A 33 3.37 -18.12 -14.47
C SER A 33 4.69 -18.25 -13.70
N GLU A 34 5.81 -18.00 -14.38
CA GLU A 34 7.17 -17.99 -13.85
C GLU A 34 7.39 -16.95 -12.74
N THR A 35 6.90 -15.70 -12.88
CA THR A 35 7.09 -14.69 -11.82
C THR A 35 6.30 -15.02 -10.56
N TRP A 36 5.22 -15.77 -10.69
CA TRP A 36 4.43 -16.27 -9.56
C TRP A 36 4.99 -17.57 -8.96
N GLY A 37 5.86 -18.28 -9.69
CA GLY A 37 6.37 -19.60 -9.28
C GLY A 37 5.38 -20.75 -9.49
N ILE A 38 4.38 -20.60 -10.37
CA ILE A 38 3.31 -21.59 -10.57
C ILE A 38 3.83 -22.85 -11.28
N GLU A 39 4.90 -22.74 -12.08
CA GLU A 39 5.52 -23.86 -12.81
C GLU A 39 6.63 -24.57 -12.01
N SER A 40 6.63 -24.47 -10.69
CA SER A 40 7.64 -25.14 -9.86
C SER A 40 7.61 -26.68 -10.02
N ASN A 41 8.75 -27.34 -9.83
CA ASN A 41 8.90 -28.81 -9.87
C ASN A 41 8.17 -29.57 -8.74
N ARG A 42 7.19 -28.94 -8.06
CA ARG A 42 6.47 -29.52 -6.94
C ARG A 42 5.19 -30.22 -7.40
N ILE A 43 4.94 -31.40 -6.86
CA ILE A 43 3.73 -32.17 -7.13
C ILE A 43 2.62 -31.72 -6.16
N GLY A 44 1.44 -31.39 -6.66
CA GLY A 44 0.28 -31.27 -5.77
C GLY A 44 -0.84 -30.30 -6.16
N THR A 45 -0.85 -29.73 -7.36
CA THR A 45 -1.96 -28.90 -7.84
C THR A 45 -3.18 -29.72 -8.31
N ASP A 46 -2.97 -30.97 -8.75
CA ASP A 46 -4.02 -31.88 -9.25
C ASP A 46 -3.97 -33.27 -8.58
N SER A 47 -3.86 -33.29 -7.25
CA SER A 47 -3.79 -34.54 -6.46
C SER A 47 -5.18 -35.01 -5.99
N PRO A 48 -5.47 -36.33 -6.01
CA PRO A 48 -6.69 -36.89 -5.39
C PRO A 48 -6.65 -36.85 -3.85
N VAL A 49 -5.55 -36.38 -3.26
CA VAL A 49 -5.35 -36.26 -1.82
C VAL A 49 -4.84 -34.86 -1.47
N SER A 50 -5.42 -34.24 -0.45
CA SER A 50 -4.82 -33.09 0.22
C SER A 50 -4.17 -33.53 1.54
N ALA A 51 -2.95 -33.08 1.80
CA ALA A 51 -2.25 -33.29 3.06
C ALA A 51 -1.79 -31.94 3.61
N SER A 52 -2.22 -31.61 4.83
CA SER A 52 -1.97 -30.31 5.47
C SER A 52 -1.36 -30.51 6.85
N ILE A 53 -0.20 -29.91 7.11
CA ILE A 53 0.39 -29.92 8.45
C ILE A 53 -0.49 -29.08 9.38
N SER A 54 -0.96 -29.65 10.48
CA SER A 54 -1.72 -28.93 11.50
C SER A 54 -0.85 -28.53 12.69
N GLN A 55 0.22 -29.30 12.96
CA GLN A 55 1.08 -29.07 14.12
C GLN A 55 2.49 -29.60 13.89
N VAL A 56 3.48 -28.85 14.36
CA VAL A 56 4.89 -29.24 14.45
C VAL A 56 5.29 -29.07 15.91
N THR A 57 5.85 -30.09 16.55
CA THR A 57 6.18 -30.05 17.99
C THR A 57 7.44 -30.85 18.32
N PRO A 58 8.43 -30.21 18.99
CA PRO A 58 8.56 -28.76 19.18
C PRO A 58 8.82 -28.03 17.84
N GLN A 59 8.67 -26.69 17.80
CA GLN A 59 9.02 -25.89 16.61
C GLN A 59 10.53 -25.84 16.36
N VAL A 60 11.32 -25.95 17.44
CA VAL A 60 12.78 -25.96 17.45
C VAL A 60 13.23 -27.16 18.29
N PRO A 61 13.26 -28.39 17.73
CA PRO A 61 13.74 -29.54 18.46
C PRO A 61 15.22 -29.45 18.76
N ARG A 62 15.64 -30.15 19.82
CA ARG A 62 17.06 -30.37 20.13
C ARG A 62 17.56 -31.64 19.46
N LEU A 63 18.88 -31.77 19.34
CA LEU A 63 19.54 -32.94 18.75
C LEU A 63 19.16 -34.28 19.43
N ASP A 64 18.98 -34.28 20.75
CA ASP A 64 18.55 -35.45 21.54
C ASP A 64 17.02 -35.62 21.58
N GLY A 65 16.29 -34.73 20.91
CA GLY A 65 14.84 -34.67 20.92
C GLY A 65 14.15 -35.59 19.92
N THR A 66 12.82 -35.61 20.01
CA THR A 66 11.93 -36.25 19.04
C THR A 66 11.05 -35.19 18.39
N LEU A 67 11.00 -35.19 17.05
CA LEU A 67 10.09 -34.35 16.28
C LEU A 67 8.76 -35.07 16.09
N ARG A 68 7.66 -34.36 16.35
CA ARG A 68 6.30 -34.83 16.03
C ARG A 68 5.63 -33.86 15.06
N ILE A 69 5.14 -34.39 13.94
CA ILE A 69 4.36 -33.63 12.94
C ILE A 69 2.98 -34.26 12.83
N ARG A 70 1.93 -33.47 13.09
CA ARG A 70 0.55 -33.87 12.85
C ARG A 70 0.10 -33.33 11.50
N LEU A 71 -0.46 -34.21 10.68
CA LEU A 71 -1.01 -33.91 9.37
C LEU A 71 -2.48 -34.31 9.32
N GLN A 72 -3.29 -33.48 8.67
CA GLN A 72 -4.63 -33.84 8.24
C GLN A 72 -4.57 -34.25 6.77
N VAL A 73 -4.95 -35.49 6.48
CA VAL A 73 -5.00 -36.05 5.13
C VAL A 73 -6.45 -36.27 4.74
N ARG A 74 -6.83 -35.79 3.56
CA ARG A 74 -8.19 -35.88 3.03
C ARG A 74 -8.18 -36.40 1.60
N ASN A 75 -9.05 -37.36 1.31
CA ASN A 75 -9.35 -37.77 -0.06
C ASN A 75 -10.29 -36.73 -0.69
N THR A 76 -9.79 -36.03 -1.71
CA THR A 76 -10.53 -34.99 -2.44
C THR A 76 -11.22 -35.51 -3.69
N SER A 77 -11.05 -36.80 -4.01
CA SER A 77 -11.60 -37.45 -5.19
C SER A 77 -12.96 -38.14 -4.92
N GLU A 78 -13.61 -38.59 -5.98
CA GLU A 78 -14.85 -39.36 -5.93
C GLU A 78 -14.62 -40.88 -5.81
N ARG A 79 -13.37 -41.33 -5.69
CA ARG A 79 -12.99 -42.75 -5.60
C ARG A 79 -12.17 -43.03 -4.36
N ASP A 80 -12.09 -44.29 -3.95
CA ASP A 80 -11.21 -44.71 -2.86
C ASP A 80 -9.74 -44.48 -3.23
N VAL A 81 -8.94 -44.06 -2.24
CA VAL A 81 -7.48 -44.00 -2.32
C VAL A 81 -6.94 -45.01 -1.30
N SER A 82 -6.23 -46.00 -1.80
CA SER A 82 -5.73 -47.12 -0.99
C SER A 82 -4.23 -47.03 -0.75
N ASN A 83 -3.74 -47.78 0.23
CA ASN A 83 -2.30 -47.93 0.52
C ASN A 83 -1.57 -46.59 0.72
N LEU A 84 -2.23 -45.64 1.39
CA LEU A 84 -1.68 -44.34 1.62
C LEU A 84 -0.63 -44.40 2.74
N VAL A 85 0.63 -44.10 2.40
CA VAL A 85 1.77 -44.16 3.30
C VAL A 85 2.52 -42.83 3.28
N LEU A 86 2.94 -42.37 4.46
CA LEU A 86 3.63 -41.11 4.64
C LEU A 86 5.02 -41.34 5.21
N ARG A 87 5.99 -40.53 4.79
CA ARG A 87 7.32 -40.51 5.42
C ARG A 87 7.87 -39.10 5.50
N MET A 88 8.77 -38.88 6.45
CA MET A 88 9.58 -37.65 6.50
C MET A 88 10.89 -37.88 5.75
N GLN A 89 11.29 -36.89 4.95
CA GLN A 89 12.57 -36.82 4.26
C GLN A 89 13.22 -35.47 4.56
N ARG A 90 14.54 -35.39 4.60
CA ARG A 90 15.25 -34.11 4.71
C ARG A 90 16.31 -33.95 3.64
N ALA A 91 16.64 -32.70 3.34
CA ALA A 91 17.85 -32.32 2.62
C ALA A 91 19.00 -32.01 3.62
N LYS A 92 20.12 -31.48 3.11
CA LYS A 92 21.21 -30.95 3.93
C LYS A 92 20.80 -29.66 4.65
N ALA A 93 21.52 -29.30 5.71
CA ALA A 93 21.35 -28.01 6.37
C ALA A 93 21.54 -26.84 5.40
N LEU A 94 20.80 -25.75 5.60
CA LEU A 94 20.99 -24.50 4.86
C LEU A 94 22.38 -23.93 5.15
N SER A 95 23.03 -23.37 4.13
CA SER A 95 24.30 -22.64 4.35
C SER A 95 24.07 -21.18 4.77
N SER A 96 22.93 -20.62 4.38
CA SER A 96 22.46 -19.27 4.75
C SER A 96 20.94 -19.14 4.61
N ALA A 97 20.37 -18.11 5.23
CA ALA A 97 18.95 -17.79 5.15
C ALA A 97 18.52 -17.45 3.72
N ALA A 98 19.42 -16.91 2.89
CA ALA A 98 19.16 -16.63 1.47
C ALA A 98 18.80 -17.88 0.65
N GLU A 99 19.25 -19.06 1.07
CA GLU A 99 18.95 -20.34 0.41
C GLU A 99 17.61 -20.95 0.84
N ALA A 100 17.03 -20.48 1.96
CA ALA A 100 15.84 -21.06 2.59
C ALA A 100 14.71 -21.34 1.60
N ARG A 101 14.43 -20.37 0.72
CA ARG A 101 13.36 -20.46 -0.27
C ARG A 101 13.71 -21.40 -1.43
N THR A 102 14.94 -21.33 -1.92
CA THR A 102 15.40 -22.17 -3.03
C THR A 102 15.42 -23.64 -2.62
N ALA A 103 15.89 -23.94 -1.41
CA ALA A 103 15.89 -25.30 -0.86
C ALA A 103 14.49 -25.92 -0.79
N LEU A 104 13.46 -25.13 -0.46
CA LEU A 104 12.06 -25.59 -0.47
C LEU A 104 11.50 -25.80 -1.89
N ALA A 105 12.12 -25.25 -2.93
CA ALA A 105 11.72 -25.39 -4.33
C ALA A 105 12.45 -26.53 -5.08
N GLU A 106 13.53 -27.08 -4.51
CA GLU A 106 14.31 -28.19 -5.10
C GLU A 106 13.46 -29.44 -5.41
N PRO A 107 13.84 -30.32 -6.36
CA PRO A 107 13.09 -31.56 -6.59
C PRO A 107 13.17 -32.50 -5.38
N GLU A 108 12.24 -33.46 -5.27
CA GLU A 108 12.22 -34.47 -4.19
C GLU A 108 13.57 -35.18 -4.03
N ALA A 109 14.29 -35.43 -5.12
CA ALA A 109 15.59 -36.09 -5.12
C ALA A 109 16.68 -35.36 -4.29
N ALA A 110 16.50 -34.07 -3.99
CA ALA A 110 17.38 -33.33 -3.09
C ALA A 110 17.16 -33.67 -1.60
N TYR A 111 16.04 -34.32 -1.26
CA TYR A 111 15.67 -34.78 0.08
C TYR A 111 16.07 -36.26 0.23
N ASP A 112 17.38 -36.50 0.23
CA ASP A 112 18.03 -37.80 0.10
C ASP A 112 18.02 -38.66 1.38
N VAL A 113 17.79 -38.04 2.55
CA VAL A 113 17.67 -38.76 3.82
C VAL A 113 16.20 -39.03 4.11
N ALA A 114 15.79 -40.28 3.93
CA ALA A 114 14.40 -40.73 4.08
C ALA A 114 14.22 -41.57 5.35
N GLY A 115 13.22 -41.19 6.16
CA GLY A 115 12.76 -41.99 7.29
C GLY A 115 11.80 -43.10 6.86
N ASP A 116 11.37 -43.90 7.84
CA ASP A 116 10.40 -44.98 7.66
C ASP A 116 9.03 -44.47 7.18
N PHE A 117 8.34 -45.32 6.41
CA PHE A 117 6.94 -45.11 6.05
C PHE A 117 6.03 -45.39 7.24
N SER A 118 4.95 -44.62 7.35
CA SER A 118 3.84 -44.90 8.25
C SER A 118 3.16 -46.22 7.90
N GLU A 119 2.34 -46.72 8.82
CA GLU A 119 1.39 -47.78 8.49
C GLU A 119 0.46 -47.34 7.35
N PRO A 120 0.13 -48.24 6.40
CA PRO A 120 -0.73 -47.91 5.28
C PRO A 120 -2.17 -47.67 5.76
N ILE A 121 -2.81 -46.66 5.18
CA ILE A 121 -4.22 -46.36 5.43
C ILE A 121 -5.00 -46.25 4.12
N ASP A 122 -6.30 -46.52 4.19
CA ASP A 122 -7.23 -46.32 3.08
C ASP A 122 -8.18 -45.16 3.41
N LEU A 123 -8.51 -44.36 2.40
CA LEU A 123 -9.42 -43.22 2.53
C LEU A 123 -10.57 -43.31 1.51
N LYS A 124 -11.81 -43.32 2.01
CA LYS A 124 -13.01 -43.19 1.18
C LYS A 124 -13.17 -41.77 0.62
N PRO A 125 -13.98 -41.56 -0.43
CA PRO A 125 -14.30 -40.24 -0.96
C PRO A 125 -14.70 -39.25 0.14
N GLY A 126 -13.98 -38.12 0.22
CA GLY A 126 -14.23 -37.07 1.21
C GLY A 126 -13.77 -37.38 2.65
N GLU A 127 -13.27 -38.59 2.94
CA GLU A 127 -12.79 -39.00 4.26
C GLU A 127 -11.55 -38.20 4.66
N VAL A 128 -11.48 -37.84 5.95
CA VAL A 128 -10.39 -37.09 6.56
C VAL A 128 -9.79 -37.92 7.70
N ARG A 129 -8.46 -38.02 7.75
CA ARG A 129 -7.71 -38.69 8.83
C ARG A 129 -6.59 -37.80 9.34
N ASP A 130 -6.42 -37.78 10.66
CA ASP A 130 -5.28 -37.17 11.31
C ASP A 130 -4.18 -38.22 11.52
N ILE A 131 -2.98 -37.92 11.04
CA ILE A 131 -1.80 -38.78 11.11
C ILE A 131 -0.72 -38.03 11.90
N THR A 132 -0.03 -38.72 12.80
CA THR A 132 1.11 -38.15 13.52
C THR A 132 2.37 -38.93 13.19
N LEU A 133 3.34 -38.27 12.58
CA LEU A 133 4.68 -38.80 12.34
C LEU A 133 5.57 -38.42 13.52
N SER A 134 6.31 -39.39 14.07
CA SER A 134 7.18 -39.20 15.24
C SER A 134 8.56 -39.78 14.94
N THR A 135 9.58 -38.94 14.91
CA THR A 135 10.93 -39.36 14.47
C THR A 135 12.00 -38.73 15.36
N PRO A 136 12.95 -39.53 15.90
CA PRO A 136 14.12 -39.01 16.59
C PRO A 136 14.97 -38.13 15.66
N VAL A 137 15.47 -37.02 16.18
CA VAL A 137 16.23 -36.03 15.38
C VAL A 137 17.59 -36.59 14.96
N SER A 138 18.35 -37.15 15.91
CA SER A 138 19.73 -37.60 15.69
C SER A 138 19.90 -39.05 15.27
N ALA A 139 18.91 -39.92 15.48
CA ALA A 139 19.02 -41.33 15.07
C ALA A 139 19.23 -41.44 13.54
N PRO A 140 20.04 -42.38 13.05
CA PRO A 140 20.30 -42.54 11.62
C PRO A 140 19.02 -42.93 10.87
N ALA A 141 18.95 -42.57 9.59
CA ALA A 141 17.88 -43.05 8.73
C ALA A 141 17.97 -44.59 8.54
N PRO A 142 16.83 -45.30 8.45
CA PRO A 142 15.48 -44.75 8.34
C PRO A 142 14.77 -44.50 9.70
N GLU A 143 15.37 -44.91 10.82
CA GLU A 143 14.76 -44.78 12.16
C GLU A 143 14.63 -43.31 12.61
N GLY A 144 15.53 -42.44 12.17
CA GLY A 144 15.57 -41.01 12.50
C GLY A 144 15.87 -40.10 11.31
N LEU A 145 16.12 -38.81 11.59
CA LEU A 145 16.49 -37.82 10.57
C LEU A 145 18.01 -37.72 10.35
N GLY A 146 18.84 -38.40 11.14
CA GLY A 146 20.30 -38.34 11.06
C GLY A 146 20.84 -36.91 11.12
N ILE A 147 20.27 -36.07 12.00
CA ILE A 147 20.71 -34.70 12.25
C ILE A 147 21.64 -34.72 13.47
N THR A 148 22.94 -34.54 13.23
CA THR A 148 23.98 -34.61 14.27
C THR A 148 24.53 -33.25 14.68
N GLU A 149 24.19 -32.19 13.94
CA GLU A 149 24.67 -30.83 14.18
C GLU A 149 23.50 -29.83 14.20
N PRO A 150 23.55 -28.80 15.06
CA PRO A 150 22.54 -27.73 15.05
C PRO A 150 22.51 -27.01 13.71
N GLY A 151 21.34 -26.51 13.33
CA GLY A 151 21.15 -25.81 12.05
C GLY A 151 19.72 -25.92 11.54
N THR A 152 19.46 -25.30 10.39
CA THR A 152 18.13 -25.33 9.77
C THR A 152 18.10 -26.31 8.61
N TYR A 153 17.19 -27.28 8.65
CA TYR A 153 17.09 -28.36 7.68
C TYR A 153 15.77 -28.28 6.90
N PRO A 154 15.81 -28.31 5.55
CA PRO A 154 14.60 -28.52 4.74
C PRO A 154 14.05 -29.92 4.96
N LEU A 155 12.78 -29.99 5.34
CA LEU A 155 12.04 -31.24 5.55
C LEU A 155 10.89 -31.33 4.54
N LEU A 156 10.68 -32.52 4.01
CA LEU A 156 9.60 -32.88 3.11
C LEU A 156 8.80 -34.02 3.74
N ILE A 157 7.47 -33.90 3.76
CA ILE A 157 6.57 -35.01 4.04
C ILE A 157 6.04 -35.51 2.71
N ASN A 158 6.43 -36.74 2.38
CA ASN A 158 6.05 -37.44 1.18
C ASN A 158 4.79 -38.26 1.46
N VAL A 159 3.78 -38.16 0.58
CA VAL A 159 2.52 -38.93 0.67
C VAL A 159 2.37 -39.75 -0.61
N ASN A 160 2.62 -41.05 -0.49
CA ASN A 160 2.40 -42.02 -1.55
C ASN A 160 1.05 -42.72 -1.37
N GLY A 161 0.47 -43.21 -2.46
CA GLY A 161 -0.69 -44.09 -2.41
C GLY A 161 -1.19 -44.48 -3.79
N GLN A 162 -2.28 -45.24 -3.80
CA GLN A 162 -2.88 -45.86 -4.98
C GLN A 162 -4.28 -45.29 -5.25
N PRO A 163 -4.47 -44.41 -6.26
CA PRO A 163 -5.79 -43.93 -6.65
C PRO A 163 -6.51 -44.98 -7.50
N ALA A 164 -7.70 -45.46 -7.09
CA ALA A 164 -8.61 -46.24 -7.93
C ALA A 164 -7.98 -47.37 -8.79
N ASP A 165 -7.38 -48.38 -8.15
CA ASP A 165 -6.71 -49.55 -8.78
C ASP A 165 -5.51 -49.23 -9.70
N ASP A 166 -4.97 -48.01 -9.63
CA ASP A 166 -3.74 -47.59 -10.35
C ASP A 166 -2.47 -48.16 -9.66
N ILE A 167 -1.26 -47.68 -9.97
CA ILE A 167 -0.03 -48.04 -9.25
C ILE A 167 0.26 -47.06 -8.10
N ASP A 168 1.01 -47.53 -7.10
CA ASP A 168 1.55 -46.66 -6.05
C ASP A 168 2.39 -45.54 -6.67
N ARG A 169 2.08 -44.29 -6.31
CA ARG A 169 2.82 -43.11 -6.75
C ARG A 169 2.81 -42.01 -5.71
N LEU A 170 3.70 -41.04 -5.88
CA LEU A 170 3.66 -39.79 -5.12
C LEU A 170 2.40 -39.01 -5.46
N LEU A 171 1.51 -38.87 -4.47
CA LEU A 171 0.26 -38.15 -4.60
C LEU A 171 0.39 -36.71 -4.14
N LYS A 172 1.07 -36.48 -3.02
CA LYS A 172 1.19 -35.15 -2.44
C LYS A 172 2.50 -35.01 -1.68
N GLU A 173 3.01 -33.79 -1.64
CA GLU A 173 4.11 -33.39 -0.75
C GLU A 173 3.75 -32.10 -0.03
N THR A 174 4.32 -31.92 1.17
CA THR A 174 4.35 -30.64 1.88
C THR A 174 5.71 -30.47 2.55
N ARG A 175 6.19 -29.24 2.65
CA ARG A 175 7.57 -28.94 3.03
C ARG A 175 7.64 -27.88 4.12
N ILE A 176 8.65 -27.98 4.97
CA ILE A 176 8.94 -27.02 6.06
C ILE A 176 10.44 -26.81 6.20
N LEU A 177 10.84 -25.72 6.86
CA LEU A 177 12.19 -25.57 7.42
C LEU A 177 12.17 -25.90 8.91
N LEU A 178 13.04 -26.82 9.33
CA LEU A 178 13.15 -27.27 10.70
C LEU A 178 14.46 -26.74 11.31
N PRO A 179 14.41 -25.70 12.15
CA PRO A 179 15.55 -25.31 12.96
C PRO A 179 15.78 -26.32 14.08
N VAL A 180 17.01 -26.77 14.24
CA VAL A 180 17.43 -27.73 15.28
C VAL A 180 18.46 -27.08 16.18
N GLY A 181 18.16 -27.00 17.46
CA GLY A 181 19.04 -26.43 18.49
C GLY A 181 20.03 -27.45 19.06
N ALA A 182 21.07 -26.97 19.72
CA ALA A 182 22.04 -27.81 20.41
C ALA A 182 21.40 -28.61 21.56
N ALA A 183 22.03 -29.73 21.92
CA ALA A 183 21.72 -30.42 23.16
C ALA A 183 22.18 -29.56 24.35
N PRO A 184 21.49 -29.58 25.50
CA PRO A 184 21.97 -28.86 26.68
C PRO A 184 23.34 -29.42 27.08
N GLU A 185 24.28 -28.52 27.38
CA GLU A 185 25.50 -28.93 28.07
C GLU A 185 25.08 -29.62 29.37
N SER A 186 25.54 -30.86 29.56
CA SER A 186 25.34 -31.54 30.84
C SER A 186 26.00 -30.67 31.90
N PRO A 187 25.32 -30.31 33.00
CA PRO A 187 25.98 -29.56 34.06
C PRO A 187 27.18 -30.39 34.49
N GLU A 188 28.38 -29.84 34.31
CA GLU A 188 29.61 -30.49 34.76
C GLU A 188 29.38 -30.91 36.20
N SER A 189 29.51 -32.21 36.46
CA SER A 189 29.48 -32.71 37.83
C SER A 189 30.59 -31.98 38.59
N PRO A 190 30.30 -31.24 39.67
CA PRO A 190 31.35 -30.61 40.45
C PRO A 190 32.08 -31.72 41.18
N GLY A 191 33.19 -32.19 40.62
CA GLY A 191 33.82 -33.40 41.13
C GLY A 191 35.14 -33.76 40.47
N SER A 192 36.21 -33.04 40.81
CA SER A 192 37.35 -33.65 41.52
C SER A 192 38.38 -32.59 41.88
N LEU A 193 38.16 -31.88 43.00
CA LEU A 193 39.28 -31.31 43.75
C LEU A 193 40.06 -32.50 44.33
N ALA A 194 41.06 -32.98 43.60
CA ALA A 194 42.09 -33.83 44.17
C ALA A 194 42.88 -33.01 45.20
N PRO A 195 43.21 -33.55 46.39
CA PRO A 195 44.02 -32.82 47.36
C PRO A 195 45.44 -32.65 46.80
N ALA A 196 45.92 -31.40 46.79
CA ALA A 196 47.32 -31.11 46.51
C ALA A 196 48.19 -31.55 47.70
N ASP A 197 49.16 -32.43 47.44
CA ASP A 197 50.28 -32.68 48.33
C ASP A 197 51.18 -31.44 48.40
N PRO A 198 51.69 -31.04 49.58
CA PRO A 198 52.63 -29.93 49.69
C PRO A 198 54.07 -30.46 49.72
N ALA A 199 54.91 -30.09 48.75
CA ALA A 199 56.34 -29.84 48.99
C ALA A 199 57.08 -29.26 47.78
N ASP A 200 57.91 -28.29 48.15
CA ASP A 200 59.18 -27.86 47.57
C ASP A 200 59.27 -26.83 46.44
N SER A 201 59.82 -25.70 46.89
CA SER A 201 60.48 -24.59 46.24
C SER A 201 61.47 -24.99 45.14
N SER A 202 61.53 -24.22 44.06
CA SER A 202 62.56 -23.18 43.87
C SER A 202 62.62 -22.68 42.43
N ASP A 203 62.70 -21.36 42.32
CA ASP A 203 63.50 -20.58 41.37
C ASP A 203 63.03 -20.37 39.91
N SER A 204 63.33 -19.13 39.53
CA SER A 204 63.11 -18.36 38.32
C SER A 204 63.54 -18.99 36.99
N SER A 205 62.78 -18.74 35.92
CA SER A 205 63.19 -18.07 34.66
C SER A 205 62.18 -18.34 33.52
N GLU A 206 61.66 -17.28 32.90
CA GLU A 206 61.29 -17.30 31.46
C GLU A 206 62.60 -17.23 30.64
N PRO A 207 62.67 -17.65 29.35
CA PRO A 207 61.58 -17.62 28.35
C PRO A 207 61.51 -18.79 27.35
N ASP A 208 60.44 -18.74 26.53
CA ASP A 208 60.26 -19.31 25.18
C ASP A 208 60.37 -20.83 24.96
N SER A 209 59.21 -21.46 24.72
CA SER A 209 59.02 -22.29 23.52
C SER A 209 57.55 -22.70 23.34
N LEU A 210 57.02 -22.29 22.17
CA LEU A 210 56.01 -22.95 21.34
C LEU A 210 55.54 -24.32 21.85
N ALA A 211 54.32 -24.36 22.40
CA ALA A 211 53.52 -25.57 22.49
C ALA A 211 52.12 -25.26 21.97
N ASP A 212 51.86 -25.79 20.79
CA ASP A 212 50.59 -25.98 20.14
C ASP A 212 49.64 -26.75 21.08
N GLY A 213 48.76 -26.00 21.73
CA GLY A 213 47.66 -26.51 22.54
C GLY A 213 46.39 -25.90 21.99
N THR A 214 45.74 -26.61 21.07
CA THR A 214 44.39 -26.33 20.59
C THR A 214 43.41 -26.54 21.73
N ASP A 215 43.32 -25.54 22.62
CA ASP A 215 42.19 -25.37 23.53
C ASP A 215 41.00 -24.87 22.70
N ASN A 216 40.39 -25.78 21.93
CA ASN A 216 39.13 -25.56 21.24
C ASN A 216 37.98 -25.67 22.25
N THR A 217 37.95 -24.79 23.23
CA THR A 217 36.71 -24.50 23.95
C THR A 217 35.91 -23.57 23.02
N PRO A 218 34.71 -23.94 22.53
CA PRO A 218 33.91 -23.04 21.70
C PRO A 218 33.68 -21.73 22.46
N GLU A 219 34.09 -20.59 21.90
CA GLU A 219 33.71 -19.30 22.49
C GLU A 219 32.17 -19.25 22.59
N PRO A 220 31.60 -18.83 23.73
CA PRO A 220 30.16 -18.73 23.87
C PRO A 220 29.63 -17.78 22.80
N THR A 221 28.71 -18.28 21.99
CA THR A 221 28.08 -17.52 20.91
C THR A 221 27.33 -16.35 21.56
N LYS A 222 27.68 -15.11 21.20
CA LYS A 222 27.00 -13.93 21.74
C LYS A 222 25.58 -13.87 21.18
N PRO A 223 24.57 -13.58 22.01
CA PRO A 223 23.20 -13.39 21.51
C PRO A 223 23.12 -12.29 20.46
N VAL A 224 22.36 -12.52 19.40
CA VAL A 224 22.17 -11.55 18.32
C VAL A 224 21.10 -10.53 18.72
N PRO A 225 21.35 -9.21 18.64
CA PRO A 225 20.33 -8.22 18.92
C PRO A 225 19.13 -8.38 17.98
N MET A 226 17.92 -8.46 18.53
CA MET A 226 16.71 -8.70 17.75
C MET A 226 15.57 -7.74 18.12
N SER A 227 14.84 -7.25 17.12
CA SER A 227 13.60 -6.51 17.28
C SER A 227 12.49 -7.09 16.40
N LEU A 228 11.24 -6.84 16.75
CA LEU A 228 10.05 -7.30 16.04
C LEU A 228 9.20 -6.10 15.62
N ILE A 229 8.84 -6.03 14.34
CA ILE A 229 7.76 -5.18 13.86
C ILE A 229 6.49 -6.01 13.76
N TRP A 230 5.40 -5.54 14.37
CA TRP A 230 4.12 -6.23 14.39
C TRP A 230 3.06 -5.42 13.62
N PRO A 231 2.77 -5.73 12.35
CA PRO A 231 1.78 -5.00 11.58
C PRO A 231 0.36 -5.31 12.03
N ILE A 232 -0.45 -4.27 12.18
CA ILE A 232 -1.89 -4.32 12.41
C ILE A 232 -2.56 -3.61 11.25
N SER A 233 -3.06 -4.39 10.31
CA SER A 233 -3.72 -3.90 9.12
C SER A 233 -4.70 -4.93 8.56
N GLN A 234 -5.69 -4.45 7.83
CA GLN A 234 -6.61 -5.23 7.04
C GLN A 234 -7.11 -4.43 5.83
N PRO A 235 -7.31 -5.06 4.66
CA PRO A 235 -8.02 -4.42 3.57
C PRO A 235 -9.42 -3.95 3.98
N VAL A 236 -9.64 -2.63 4.02
CA VAL A 236 -10.93 -2.05 4.41
C VAL A 236 -11.88 -2.07 3.20
N PRO A 237 -13.07 -2.70 3.31
CA PRO A 237 -14.02 -2.79 2.20
C PRO A 237 -14.82 -1.48 1.99
N LEU A 238 -14.18 -0.31 1.90
CA LEU A 238 -14.87 1.00 1.89
C LEU A 238 -15.48 1.38 0.52
N VAL A 239 -16.75 1.78 0.45
CA VAL A 239 -17.36 2.27 -0.80
C VAL A 239 -16.76 3.61 -1.23
N GLY A 240 -16.19 3.64 -2.44
CA GLY A 240 -15.49 4.80 -2.98
C GLY A 240 -16.40 5.99 -3.31
N GLY A 241 -15.77 7.13 -3.61
CA GLY A 241 -16.44 8.40 -3.84
C GLY A 241 -16.84 9.09 -2.55
N GLU A 242 -16.21 8.80 -1.40
CA GLU A 242 -16.48 9.52 -0.15
C GLU A 242 -15.99 10.98 -0.24
N THR A 243 -16.68 11.89 0.45
CA THR A 243 -16.23 13.27 0.64
C THR A 243 -16.23 13.59 2.14
N GLY A 244 -15.39 14.53 2.56
CA GLY A 244 -15.45 15.03 3.93
C GLY A 244 -16.82 15.67 4.23
N ASP A 245 -17.17 15.70 5.50
CA ASP A 245 -18.38 16.32 5.99
C ASP A 245 -18.09 17.08 7.29
N ALA A 246 -19.02 17.93 7.73
CA ALA A 246 -18.95 18.61 9.02
C ALA A 246 -20.35 18.83 9.63
N PRO A 247 -20.48 18.83 10.97
CA PRO A 247 -19.40 18.85 11.96
C PRO A 247 -18.74 17.49 12.30
N GLY A 248 -19.27 16.38 11.79
CA GLY A 248 -18.72 15.03 12.01
C GLY A 248 -18.08 14.43 10.76
N ALA A 249 -17.46 13.26 10.91
CA ALA A 249 -16.99 12.47 9.77
C ALA A 249 -18.19 11.98 8.93
N PRO A 250 -18.01 11.77 7.61
CA PRO A 250 -19.06 11.19 6.76
C PRO A 250 -19.44 9.79 7.23
N ASP A 251 -20.70 9.41 6.97
CA ASP A 251 -21.21 8.06 7.21
C ASP A 251 -20.28 7.02 6.56
N LEU A 252 -19.80 6.07 7.37
CA LEU A 252 -19.01 4.94 6.91
C LEU A 252 -19.91 3.99 6.11
N ILE A 253 -19.52 3.72 4.87
CA ILE A 253 -20.20 2.74 4.01
C ILE A 253 -19.18 1.68 3.60
N LEU A 254 -19.43 0.44 4.01
CA LEU A 254 -18.64 -0.74 3.68
C LEU A 254 -19.35 -1.59 2.62
N THR A 255 -18.61 -2.35 1.82
CA THR A 255 -19.19 -3.23 0.79
C THR A 255 -19.66 -4.56 1.35
N ASN A 256 -19.16 -4.97 2.52
CA ASN A 256 -19.52 -6.22 3.20
C ASN A 256 -19.13 -6.17 4.70
N ASP A 257 -19.45 -7.25 5.43
CA ASP A 257 -19.18 -7.39 6.87
C ASP A 257 -17.75 -7.87 7.22
N SER A 258 -16.81 -7.98 6.26
CA SER A 258 -15.49 -8.61 6.52
C SER A 258 -14.65 -7.92 7.60
N LEU A 259 -14.77 -6.59 7.73
CA LEU A 259 -14.12 -5.84 8.81
C LEU A 259 -14.76 -6.14 10.17
N ALA A 260 -16.08 -6.30 10.22
CA ALA A 260 -16.76 -6.70 11.45
C ALA A 260 -16.40 -8.13 11.86
N ASP A 261 -16.31 -9.06 10.91
CA ASP A 261 -15.93 -10.45 11.15
C ASP A 261 -14.51 -10.57 11.71
N SER A 262 -13.59 -9.72 11.25
CA SER A 262 -12.20 -9.69 11.72
C SER A 262 -12.03 -9.17 13.16
N LEU A 263 -12.93 -8.29 13.61
CA LEU A 263 -12.94 -7.75 14.97
C LEU A 263 -13.56 -8.69 16.00
N ARG A 264 -14.36 -9.67 15.55
CA ARG A 264 -14.98 -10.65 16.44
C ARG A 264 -13.92 -11.57 17.07
N PRO A 265 -14.20 -12.20 18.23
CA PRO A 265 -13.31 -13.17 18.83
C PRO A 265 -12.86 -14.25 17.85
N GLY A 266 -11.55 -14.40 17.66
CA GLY A 266 -10.95 -15.34 16.71
C GLY A 266 -10.85 -14.84 15.26
N GLY A 267 -11.30 -13.62 14.97
CA GLY A 267 -11.03 -12.92 13.71
C GLY A 267 -9.57 -12.48 13.59
N HIS A 268 -9.17 -11.99 12.42
CA HIS A 268 -7.78 -11.60 12.14
C HIS A 268 -7.27 -10.47 13.05
N LEU A 269 -7.98 -9.32 13.10
CA LEU A 269 -7.58 -8.17 13.90
C LEU A 269 -7.65 -8.47 15.40
N ASP A 270 -8.64 -9.25 15.85
CA ASP A 270 -8.71 -9.75 17.23
C ASP A 270 -7.53 -10.69 17.54
N GLY A 271 -7.19 -11.58 16.63
CA GLY A 271 -6.10 -12.54 16.75
C GLY A 271 -4.73 -11.87 16.85
N LEU A 272 -4.48 -10.83 16.06
CA LEU A 272 -3.23 -10.06 16.11
C LEU A 272 -3.03 -9.38 17.47
N VAL A 273 -4.05 -8.68 17.97
CA VAL A 273 -4.01 -8.01 19.29
C VAL A 273 -3.89 -9.03 20.42
N SER A 274 -4.69 -10.10 20.38
CA SER A 274 -4.66 -11.16 21.38
C SER A 274 -3.31 -11.87 21.46
N SER A 275 -2.60 -12.01 20.33
CA SER A 275 -1.29 -12.67 20.30
C SER A 275 -0.22 -11.84 21.02
N LEU A 276 -0.22 -10.52 20.83
CA LEU A 276 0.67 -9.60 21.57
C LEU A 276 0.36 -9.61 23.07
N GLU A 277 -0.92 -9.46 23.45
CA GLU A 277 -1.32 -9.48 24.86
C GLU A 277 -0.86 -10.75 25.58
N LYS A 278 -1.06 -11.91 24.94
CA LYS A 278 -0.60 -13.20 25.48
C LYS A 278 0.93 -13.26 25.55
N GLY A 279 1.64 -12.88 24.49
CA GLY A 279 3.10 -12.86 24.46
C GLY A 279 3.71 -12.00 25.58
N PHE A 280 3.17 -10.80 25.76
CA PHE A 280 3.63 -9.85 26.78
C PHE A 280 3.29 -10.25 28.22
N SER A 281 2.39 -11.22 28.42
CA SER A 281 2.01 -11.71 29.75
C SER A 281 2.94 -12.82 30.31
N THR A 282 3.91 -13.27 29.50
CA THR A 282 4.86 -14.33 29.88
C THR A 282 6.04 -13.80 30.70
N ALA A 283 6.91 -14.69 31.20
CA ALA A 283 8.10 -14.32 31.97
C ALA A 283 9.08 -13.42 31.19
N THR A 284 9.30 -13.70 29.90
CA THR A 284 10.08 -12.87 28.97
C THR A 284 9.25 -11.78 28.27
N GLY A 285 7.99 -11.62 28.68
CA GLY A 285 7.06 -10.61 28.19
C GLY A 285 7.57 -9.16 28.23
N PRO A 286 8.27 -8.70 29.29
CA PRO A 286 8.84 -7.36 29.32
C PRO A 286 9.90 -7.10 28.25
N GLN A 287 10.79 -8.07 28.00
CA GLN A 287 11.83 -7.98 26.97
C GLN A 287 11.21 -8.05 25.56
N LEU A 288 10.22 -8.93 25.36
CA LEU A 288 9.47 -8.99 24.11
C LEU A 288 8.74 -7.67 23.83
N ARG A 289 8.11 -7.06 24.84
CA ARG A 289 7.42 -5.77 24.69
C ARG A 289 8.38 -4.64 24.34
N SER A 290 9.52 -4.53 25.04
CA SER A 290 10.50 -3.46 24.78
C SER A 290 11.19 -3.59 23.41
N SER A 291 11.24 -4.81 22.85
CA SER A 291 11.81 -5.10 21.53
C SER A 291 10.78 -5.14 20.39
N THR A 292 9.48 -4.94 20.69
CA THR A 292 8.40 -4.92 19.70
C THR A 292 7.98 -3.50 19.33
N CYS A 293 7.78 -3.22 18.05
CA CYS A 293 7.13 -2.01 17.55
C CYS A 293 5.89 -2.37 16.73
N ILE A 294 4.73 -1.81 17.10
CA ILE A 294 3.44 -2.05 16.43
C ILE A 294 3.37 -1.13 15.21
N ALA A 295 3.25 -1.71 14.02
CA ALA A 295 3.06 -0.94 12.79
C ALA A 295 1.57 -0.87 12.44
N ILE A 296 0.97 0.31 12.51
CA ILE A 296 -0.48 0.47 12.38
C ILE A 296 -0.81 1.05 11.01
N ASP A 297 -1.71 0.39 10.27
CA ASP A 297 -2.33 1.00 9.10
C ASP A 297 -3.38 2.02 9.54
N PRO A 298 -3.17 3.31 9.21
CA PRO A 298 -4.08 4.36 9.66
C PRO A 298 -5.46 4.24 9.02
N GLU A 299 -5.61 3.58 7.86
CA GLU A 299 -6.93 3.33 7.31
C GLU A 299 -7.72 2.33 8.16
N THR A 300 -7.12 1.20 8.48
CA THR A 300 -7.72 0.18 9.36
C THR A 300 -8.15 0.82 10.69
N LEU A 301 -7.27 1.61 11.30
CA LEU A 301 -7.56 2.30 12.56
C LEU A 301 -8.74 3.28 12.43
N ASP A 302 -8.76 4.12 11.39
CA ASP A 302 -9.83 5.10 11.16
C ASP A 302 -11.18 4.43 10.87
N ALA A 303 -11.20 3.37 10.06
CA ALA A 303 -12.41 2.64 9.74
C ALA A 303 -13.00 1.95 10.99
N VAL A 304 -12.17 1.30 11.81
CA VAL A 304 -12.63 0.67 13.06
C VAL A 304 -13.12 1.72 14.06
N ALA A 305 -12.45 2.87 14.17
CA ALA A 305 -12.94 4.00 14.97
C ALA A 305 -14.33 4.46 14.52
N ARG A 306 -14.57 4.58 13.21
CA ARG A 306 -15.89 4.93 12.66
C ARG A 306 -16.96 3.86 12.92
N MET A 307 -16.60 2.57 12.95
CA MET A 307 -17.52 1.47 13.30
C MET A 307 -18.01 1.50 14.75
N THR A 308 -17.43 2.31 15.64
CA THR A 308 -17.97 2.53 17.00
C THR A 308 -19.27 3.34 17.00
N HIS A 309 -19.68 3.86 15.84
CA HIS A 309 -20.95 4.52 15.59
C HIS A 309 -21.76 3.73 14.56
N ASP A 310 -23.01 4.10 14.34
CA ASP A 310 -23.82 3.52 13.26
C ASP A 310 -23.12 3.69 11.90
N TYR A 311 -23.15 2.64 11.08
CA TYR A 311 -22.55 2.63 9.75
C TYR A 311 -23.45 1.87 8.76
N TRP A 312 -23.05 1.79 7.51
CA TRP A 312 -23.87 1.21 6.44
C TRP A 312 -23.10 0.16 5.65
N ILE A 313 -23.85 -0.79 5.10
CA ILE A 313 -23.35 -1.76 4.13
C ILE A 313 -24.10 -1.59 2.81
N GLY A 314 -23.35 -1.48 1.71
CA GLY A 314 -23.88 -1.36 0.36
C GLY A 314 -22.77 -1.20 -0.68
N VAL A 315 -23.15 -1.10 -1.96
CA VAL A 315 -22.19 -1.06 -3.07
C VAL A 315 -22.06 0.32 -3.72
N GLU A 316 -22.96 1.24 -3.40
CA GLU A 316 -23.02 2.57 -4.00
C GLU A 316 -23.20 3.66 -2.93
N ARG A 317 -22.66 4.85 -3.22
CA ARG A 317 -22.73 6.00 -2.33
C ARG A 317 -23.69 7.08 -2.87
N PRO A 318 -24.61 7.61 -2.04
CA PRO A 318 -25.44 8.75 -2.40
C PRO A 318 -24.59 9.99 -2.76
N SER A 319 -25.06 10.81 -3.71
CA SER A 319 -24.33 12.03 -4.07
C SER A 319 -24.64 13.18 -3.08
N PRO A 320 -23.63 13.88 -2.55
CA PRO A 320 -23.82 15.02 -1.64
C PRO A 320 -24.29 16.29 -2.36
N VAL A 321 -24.26 16.30 -3.70
CA VAL A 321 -24.64 17.45 -4.55
C VAL A 321 -25.83 17.13 -5.46
N GLN A 322 -26.56 16.05 -5.19
CA GLN A 322 -27.72 15.67 -6.00
C GLN A 322 -28.78 16.77 -5.94
N ALA A 323 -29.07 17.37 -7.09
CA ALA A 323 -30.18 18.32 -7.20
C ALA A 323 -31.48 17.59 -6.87
N SER A 324 -32.33 18.20 -6.04
CA SER A 324 -33.70 17.72 -5.82
C SER A 324 -34.35 17.47 -7.18
N GLN A 325 -34.58 16.19 -7.51
CA GLN A 325 -35.34 15.83 -8.69
C GLN A 325 -36.71 16.51 -8.58
N ARG A 326 -37.22 17.05 -9.70
CA ARG A 326 -38.58 17.55 -9.72
C ARG A 326 -39.51 16.36 -9.42
N LEU A 327 -40.49 16.57 -8.54
CA LEU A 327 -41.48 15.55 -8.14
C LEU A 327 -42.15 14.81 -9.31
N ARG A 328 -42.22 15.44 -10.49
CA ARG A 328 -42.73 14.82 -11.72
C ARG A 328 -41.75 13.81 -12.33
N ASP A 329 -40.46 14.08 -12.23
CA ASP A 329 -39.39 13.29 -12.82
C ASP A 329 -38.95 12.14 -11.88
N SER A 330 -39.42 12.16 -10.62
CA SER A 330 -39.23 11.08 -9.64
C SER A 330 -40.34 10.02 -9.67
N TRP A 331 -41.39 10.19 -10.48
CA TRP A 331 -42.44 9.17 -10.64
C TRP A 331 -41.94 8.05 -11.57
N GLY A 332 -41.59 6.90 -10.97
CA GLY A 332 -41.17 5.69 -11.69
C GLY A 332 -39.66 5.43 -11.70
N SER A 333 -38.83 6.33 -11.14
CA SER A 333 -37.41 6.08 -10.92
C SER A 333 -37.21 5.42 -9.55
N ASN A 334 -37.03 4.10 -9.52
CA ASN A 334 -36.63 3.41 -8.30
C ASN A 334 -35.12 3.63 -8.09
N THR A 335 -34.75 4.77 -7.51
CA THR A 335 -33.35 5.08 -7.14
C THR A 335 -33.11 4.82 -5.66
N ASP A 336 -33.76 3.79 -5.11
CA ASP A 336 -33.48 3.33 -3.75
C ASP A 336 -32.11 2.66 -3.78
N ILE A 337 -31.09 3.37 -3.28
CA ILE A 337 -29.77 2.80 -3.06
C ILE A 337 -29.93 1.77 -1.95
N ASP A 338 -29.58 0.51 -2.22
CA ASP A 338 -29.67 -0.58 -1.25
C ASP A 338 -28.56 -0.43 -0.19
N LEU A 339 -28.85 0.37 0.83
CA LEU A 339 -28.00 0.57 1.99
C LEU A 339 -28.64 -0.10 3.21
N ARG A 340 -27.95 -1.09 3.77
CA ARG A 340 -28.31 -1.72 5.03
C ARG A 340 -27.66 -0.98 6.19
N LYS A 341 -28.46 -0.37 7.06
CA LYS A 341 -27.94 0.23 8.30
C LYS A 341 -27.45 -0.85 9.26
N VAL A 342 -26.30 -0.62 9.86
CA VAL A 342 -25.72 -1.44 10.93
C VAL A 342 -25.48 -0.56 12.15
N SER A 343 -25.86 -1.06 13.33
CA SER A 343 -25.64 -0.35 14.58
C SER A 343 -24.15 -0.30 14.94
N ALA A 344 -23.77 0.68 15.77
CA ALA A 344 -22.47 0.75 16.43
C ALA A 344 -21.93 -0.62 16.89
N SER A 345 -20.68 -0.91 16.52
CA SER A 345 -20.00 -2.18 16.82
C SER A 345 -19.34 -2.15 18.20
N GLN A 346 -19.81 -3.01 19.10
CA GLN A 346 -19.17 -3.20 20.41
C GLN A 346 -17.80 -3.85 20.30
N ASP A 347 -17.59 -4.73 19.31
CA ASP A 347 -16.30 -5.40 19.10
C ASP A 347 -15.26 -4.40 18.59
N ALA A 348 -15.66 -3.42 17.76
CA ALA A 348 -14.79 -2.31 17.37
C ALA A 348 -14.34 -1.47 18.57
N ALA A 349 -15.27 -1.10 19.46
CA ALA A 349 -14.95 -0.33 20.65
C ALA A 349 -13.98 -1.09 21.59
N LYS A 350 -14.25 -2.37 21.86
CA LYS A 350 -13.37 -3.23 22.67
C LYS A 350 -11.98 -3.37 22.05
N TRP A 351 -11.92 -3.57 20.73
CA TRP A 351 -10.66 -3.72 20.02
C TRP A 351 -9.81 -2.44 20.10
N LEU A 352 -10.43 -1.25 19.93
CA LEU A 352 -9.74 0.04 20.06
C LEU A 352 -9.20 0.27 21.47
N ASP A 353 -9.98 -0.08 22.50
CA ASP A 353 -9.52 0.07 23.89
C ASP A 353 -8.33 -0.83 24.19
N ARG A 354 -8.33 -2.06 23.68
CA ARG A 354 -7.20 -3.00 23.79
C ARG A 354 -5.97 -2.50 23.04
N LEU A 355 -6.14 -2.03 21.81
CA LEU A 355 -5.04 -1.48 21.03
C LEU A 355 -4.46 -0.21 21.68
N ARG A 356 -5.32 0.65 22.25
CA ARG A 356 -4.89 1.83 23.02
C ARG A 356 -4.04 1.43 24.24
N ALA A 357 -4.45 0.38 24.96
CA ALA A 357 -3.70 -0.13 26.10
C ALA A 357 -2.32 -0.69 25.68
N LEU A 358 -2.23 -1.40 24.55
CA LEU A 358 -0.95 -1.88 24.02
C LEU A 358 -0.04 -0.73 23.56
N ALA A 359 -0.60 0.25 22.85
CA ALA A 359 0.13 1.37 22.28
C ALA A 359 0.67 2.37 23.32
N ALA A 360 0.17 2.33 24.56
CA ALA A 360 0.62 3.23 25.63
C ALA A 360 2.08 2.97 26.05
N ASP A 361 2.50 1.71 26.08
CA ASP A 361 3.82 1.27 26.59
C ASP A 361 4.66 0.49 25.55
N THR A 362 4.20 0.44 24.29
CA THR A 362 4.88 -0.28 23.19
C THR A 362 5.19 0.71 22.08
N CYS A 363 6.34 0.56 21.42
CA CYS A 363 6.69 1.37 20.26
C CYS A 363 5.59 1.28 19.20
N VAL A 364 5.26 2.40 18.53
CA VAL A 364 4.30 2.45 17.42
C VAL A 364 4.95 3.13 16.22
N ILE A 365 4.74 2.59 15.02
CA ILE A 365 5.04 3.27 13.75
C ILE A 365 3.79 3.32 12.88
N SER A 366 3.69 4.34 12.03
CA SER A 366 2.65 4.42 11.01
C SER A 366 3.07 3.67 9.75
N LEU A 367 2.19 2.81 9.23
CA LEU A 367 2.27 2.37 7.84
C LEU A 367 1.77 3.50 6.91
N PRO A 368 2.12 3.46 5.61
CA PRO A 368 1.47 4.32 4.64
C PRO A 368 -0.03 4.06 4.59
N TRP A 369 -0.82 5.10 4.33
CA TRP A 369 -2.28 5.00 4.27
C TRP A 369 -2.73 3.90 3.30
N ALA A 370 -3.54 2.95 3.79
CA ALA A 370 -4.02 1.80 3.01
C ALA A 370 -2.89 0.88 2.48
N SER A 371 -1.69 0.98 3.06
CA SER A 371 -0.46 0.35 2.55
C SER A 371 -0.28 0.56 1.04
N ALA A 372 -0.55 1.79 0.59
CA ALA A 372 -0.38 2.21 -0.79
C ALA A 372 1.09 2.08 -1.23
N ASP A 373 1.30 1.62 -2.46
CA ASP A 373 2.62 1.46 -3.07
C ASP A 373 3.28 2.84 -3.26
N VAL A 374 4.34 3.10 -2.50
CA VAL A 374 4.96 4.43 -2.44
C VAL A 374 5.74 4.73 -3.71
N SER A 375 6.29 3.70 -4.35
CA SER A 375 6.91 3.78 -5.67
C SER A 375 5.90 4.21 -6.74
N ALA A 376 4.68 3.68 -6.72
CA ALA A 376 3.59 4.11 -7.59
C ALA A 376 3.12 5.54 -7.29
N ILE A 377 3.00 5.91 -6.01
CA ILE A 377 2.67 7.28 -5.59
C ILE A 377 3.73 8.28 -6.09
N ALA A 378 5.01 7.93 -6.01
CA ALA A 378 6.09 8.77 -6.51
C ALA A 378 5.98 9.01 -8.01
N ARG A 379 5.58 7.99 -8.78
CA ARG A 379 5.34 8.09 -10.22
C ARG A 379 4.07 8.88 -10.58
N VAL A 380 3.05 8.89 -9.70
CA VAL A 380 1.90 9.81 -9.85
C VAL A 380 2.38 11.26 -9.79
N GLY A 381 3.31 11.58 -8.88
CA GLY A 381 3.94 12.90 -8.83
C GLY A 381 3.03 14.02 -8.31
N ASP A 382 2.09 13.68 -7.42
CA ASP A 382 1.27 14.65 -6.68
C ASP A 382 1.75 14.70 -5.22
N GLU A 383 2.25 15.87 -4.78
CA GLU A 383 2.86 16.05 -3.46
C GLU A 383 1.84 15.87 -2.32
N ASP A 384 0.62 16.37 -2.51
CA ASP A 384 -0.44 16.28 -1.50
C ASP A 384 -0.88 14.82 -1.31
N LEU A 385 -0.97 14.05 -2.39
CA LEU A 385 -1.22 12.61 -2.35
C LEU A 385 -0.09 11.86 -1.62
N ALA A 386 1.17 12.20 -1.89
CA ALA A 386 2.32 11.60 -1.22
C ALA A 386 2.35 11.90 0.29
N MET A 387 2.08 13.14 0.68
CA MET A 387 2.03 13.51 2.10
C MET A 387 0.81 12.93 2.80
N GLU A 388 -0.33 12.79 2.12
CA GLU A 388 -1.48 12.05 2.65
C GLU A 388 -1.14 10.58 2.90
N ALA A 389 -0.36 9.95 2.02
CA ALA A 389 0.06 8.56 2.21
C ALA A 389 1.03 8.39 3.38
N LEU A 390 2.04 9.25 3.50
CA LEU A 390 3.18 9.04 4.39
C LEU A 390 3.10 9.80 5.73
N ALA A 391 2.41 10.94 5.80
CA ALA A 391 2.39 11.80 6.98
C ALA A 391 1.05 11.78 7.75
N ALA A 392 -0.07 11.48 7.09
CA ALA A 392 -1.39 11.53 7.73
C ALA A 392 -1.59 10.48 8.84
N GLY A 393 -0.86 9.37 8.77
CA GLY A 393 -1.05 8.27 9.71
C GLY A 393 -0.59 8.59 11.14
N THR A 394 0.48 9.39 11.29
CA THR A 394 0.95 9.86 12.61
C THR A 394 -0.13 10.64 13.36
N GLU A 395 -0.86 11.51 12.67
CA GLU A 395 -1.99 12.26 13.24
C GLU A 395 -3.16 11.32 13.60
N THR A 396 -3.45 10.37 12.72
CA THR A 396 -4.55 9.40 12.91
C THR A 396 -4.31 8.51 14.13
N ILE A 397 -3.08 8.02 14.31
CA ILE A 397 -2.66 7.23 15.48
C ILE A 397 -2.78 8.06 16.76
N ARG A 398 -2.27 9.30 16.76
CA ARG A 398 -2.38 10.19 17.92
C ARG A 398 -3.83 10.45 18.31
N ASN A 399 -4.69 10.72 17.34
CA ASN A 399 -6.09 11.06 17.58
C ASN A 399 -6.90 9.89 18.14
N HIS A 400 -6.69 8.67 17.65
CA HIS A 400 -7.50 7.51 18.03
C HIS A 400 -6.92 6.70 19.21
N LEU A 401 -5.59 6.67 19.34
CA LEU A 401 -4.87 5.88 20.34
C LEU A 401 -4.16 6.72 21.41
N SER A 402 -4.08 8.04 21.27
CA SER A 402 -3.32 8.90 22.19
C SER A 402 -1.85 8.46 22.35
N ALA A 403 -1.29 7.84 21.31
CA ALA A 403 0.09 7.38 21.23
C ALA A 403 0.84 8.18 20.17
N GLU A 404 2.14 8.41 20.38
CA GLU A 404 3.01 9.03 19.38
C GLU A 404 3.71 7.96 18.54
N SER A 405 3.68 8.14 17.22
CA SER A 405 4.46 7.31 16.32
C SER A 405 5.95 7.65 16.46
N LEU A 406 6.81 6.65 16.43
CA LEU A 406 8.26 6.82 16.36
C LEU A 406 8.59 7.65 15.10
N PRO A 407 9.20 8.84 15.24
CA PRO A 407 9.44 9.73 14.12
C PRO A 407 10.57 9.19 13.23
N GLY A 408 10.53 9.56 11.95
CA GLY A 408 11.61 9.25 11.01
C GLY A 408 11.69 7.79 10.55
N VAL A 409 10.79 6.91 10.99
CA VAL A 409 10.78 5.51 10.54
C VAL A 409 9.69 5.29 9.50
N GLN A 410 10.10 4.76 8.35
CA GLN A 410 9.23 4.51 7.21
C GLN A 410 9.34 3.04 6.81
N LEU A 411 8.19 2.36 6.66
CA LEU A 411 8.10 0.98 6.21
C LEU A 411 7.39 0.91 4.85
N PRO A 412 8.15 0.95 3.73
CA PRO A 412 7.62 0.75 2.38
C PRO A 412 6.86 -0.58 2.25
N PRO A 413 5.57 -0.59 1.91
CA PRO A 413 4.78 -1.82 1.79
C PRO A 413 5.27 -2.77 0.70
N GLU A 414 5.93 -2.24 -0.33
CA GLU A 414 6.59 -3.00 -1.38
C GLU A 414 7.91 -3.66 -0.96
N GLY A 415 8.46 -3.30 0.22
CA GLY A 415 9.69 -3.85 0.80
C GLY A 415 10.99 -3.33 0.17
N PHE A 416 10.90 -2.37 -0.75
CA PHE A 416 12.03 -1.69 -1.37
C PHE A 416 11.70 -0.20 -1.59
N VAL A 417 12.67 0.57 -2.08
CA VAL A 417 12.49 1.99 -2.46
C VAL A 417 13.02 2.25 -3.87
N THR A 418 12.54 3.31 -4.51
CA THR A 418 13.04 3.79 -5.81
C THR A 418 13.62 5.19 -5.66
N SER A 419 14.38 5.63 -6.67
CA SER A 419 14.95 6.99 -6.71
C SER A 419 13.89 8.09 -6.55
N GLU A 420 12.68 7.85 -7.05
CA GLU A 420 11.57 8.77 -7.00
C GLU A 420 10.86 8.77 -5.64
N SER A 421 10.80 7.62 -4.94
CA SER A 421 10.14 7.52 -3.64
C SER A 421 11.02 8.00 -2.48
N VAL A 422 12.34 7.85 -2.58
CA VAL A 422 13.28 8.24 -1.51
C VAL A 422 13.07 9.67 -0.98
N PRO A 423 12.99 10.72 -1.84
CA PRO A 423 12.76 12.08 -1.35
C PRO A 423 11.42 12.28 -0.62
N LEU A 424 10.41 11.43 -0.88
CA LEU A 424 9.10 11.54 -0.25
C LEU A 424 9.14 11.15 1.23
N TYR A 425 9.93 10.13 1.60
CA TYR A 425 10.09 9.72 2.99
C TYR A 425 10.68 10.83 3.84
N ALA A 426 11.77 11.45 3.38
CA ALA A 426 12.42 12.53 4.10
C ALA A 426 11.51 13.76 4.22
N ARG A 427 10.71 14.08 3.18
CA ARG A 427 9.69 15.13 3.23
C ARG A 427 8.59 14.84 4.26
N ALA A 428 8.07 13.62 4.28
CA ALA A 428 7.03 13.22 5.22
C ALA A 428 7.51 13.33 6.68
N SER A 429 8.74 12.87 6.95
CA SER A 429 9.40 13.04 8.24
C SER A 429 9.57 14.51 8.62
N ALA A 430 9.98 15.37 7.67
CA ALA A 430 10.16 16.80 7.90
C ALA A 430 8.84 17.56 8.11
N GLN A 431 7.73 17.08 7.54
CA GLN A 431 6.42 17.69 7.70
C GLN A 431 5.88 17.48 9.12
N THR A 432 6.17 16.34 9.74
CA THR A 432 5.67 15.99 11.08
C THR A 432 6.22 16.99 12.12
N PRO A 433 5.38 17.59 13.00
CA PRO A 433 4.00 17.20 13.36
C PRO A 433 2.87 17.95 12.63
N LEU A 434 3.17 18.73 11.57
CA LEU A 434 2.15 19.49 10.83
C LEU A 434 1.16 18.54 10.13
N SER A 435 -0.15 18.78 10.31
CA SER A 435 -1.19 18.01 9.62
C SER A 435 -1.15 18.24 8.10
N THR A 436 -1.65 17.28 7.33
CA THR A 436 -1.65 17.38 5.86
C THR A 436 -2.47 18.56 5.34
N ASP A 437 -3.54 18.91 6.05
CA ASP A 437 -4.37 20.09 5.77
C ASP A 437 -3.59 21.40 6.01
N ALA A 438 -2.95 21.55 7.18
CA ALA A 438 -2.17 22.74 7.48
C ALA A 438 -0.96 22.89 6.54
N ALA A 439 -0.31 21.78 6.17
CA ALA A 439 0.79 21.77 5.20
C ALA A 439 0.31 22.20 3.80
N PHE A 440 -0.86 21.71 3.36
CA PHE A 440 -1.50 22.13 2.12
C PHE A 440 -1.79 23.64 2.11
N GLU A 441 -2.38 24.17 3.17
CA GLU A 441 -2.70 25.59 3.29
C GLU A 441 -1.44 26.47 3.26
N GLN A 442 -0.38 26.05 3.94
CA GLN A 442 0.91 26.75 3.92
C GLN A 442 1.55 26.77 2.52
N ARG A 443 1.49 25.66 1.78
CA ARG A 443 1.95 25.60 0.39
C ARG A 443 1.15 26.53 -0.52
N LEU A 444 -0.18 26.54 -0.37
CA LEU A 444 -1.05 27.39 -1.18
C LEU A 444 -0.78 28.89 -0.92
N GLN A 445 -0.52 29.28 0.32
CA GLN A 445 -0.22 30.67 0.70
C GLN A 445 1.17 31.12 0.25
N SER A 446 2.17 30.25 0.35
CA SER A 446 3.55 30.57 -0.04
C SER A 446 3.78 30.56 -1.56
N GLY A 447 2.91 29.90 -2.32
CA GLY A 447 3.09 29.69 -3.76
C GLY A 447 4.31 28.82 -4.10
N SER A 448 4.95 28.21 -3.09
CA SER A 448 6.09 27.31 -3.28
C SER A 448 5.59 25.92 -3.63
N THR A 449 6.06 25.40 -4.77
CA THR A 449 5.81 24.02 -5.22
C THR A 449 6.96 23.08 -4.83
N SER A 450 7.90 23.53 -3.99
CA SER A 450 9.06 22.73 -3.63
C SER A 450 9.51 23.08 -2.21
N ALA A 451 9.11 22.26 -1.24
CA ALA A 451 9.76 22.28 0.06
C ALA A 451 11.11 21.57 -0.09
N THR A 452 12.20 22.34 0.00
CA THR A 452 13.55 21.77 0.19
C THR A 452 13.53 21.00 1.51
N VAL A 453 13.91 19.71 1.48
CA VAL A 453 14.01 18.90 2.69
C VAL A 453 15.13 19.46 3.58
N PRO A 454 14.85 19.80 4.86
CA PRO A 454 15.90 20.20 5.78
C PRO A 454 16.96 19.08 5.93
N PRO A 455 18.26 19.36 5.83
CA PRO A 455 19.31 18.33 5.93
C PRO A 455 19.19 17.45 7.18
N ALA A 456 18.93 18.05 8.33
CA ALA A 456 18.78 17.32 9.60
C ALA A 456 17.59 16.32 9.59
N SER A 457 16.52 16.63 8.85
CA SER A 457 15.37 15.72 8.73
C SER A 457 15.66 14.54 7.80
N ALA A 458 16.51 14.74 6.79
CA ALA A 458 16.96 13.68 5.92
C ALA A 458 17.84 12.69 6.69
N ASP A 459 18.81 13.18 7.47
CA ASP A 459 19.72 12.30 8.22
C ASP A 459 19.01 11.48 9.32
N ALA A 460 17.86 11.96 9.81
CA ALA A 460 17.04 11.29 10.82
C ALA A 460 15.97 10.34 10.24
N THR A 461 15.86 10.20 8.92
CA THR A 461 14.85 9.36 8.26
C THR A 461 15.42 8.00 7.87
N PHE A 462 14.82 6.91 8.32
CA PHE A 462 15.09 5.53 7.93
C PHE A 462 13.96 4.94 7.10
N ALA A 463 14.27 4.41 5.92
CA ALA A 463 13.39 3.52 5.16
C ALA A 463 13.82 2.06 5.38
N MET A 464 12.90 1.24 5.88
CA MET A 464 13.16 -0.18 6.17
C MET A 464 12.90 -1.03 4.93
N VAL A 465 13.94 -1.62 4.36
CA VAL A 465 13.85 -2.34 3.08
C VAL A 465 14.55 -3.68 3.15
N ALA A 466 14.16 -4.62 2.29
CA ALA A 466 14.83 -5.90 2.18
C ALA A 466 16.31 -5.70 1.78
N ASN A 467 17.22 -6.34 2.51
CA ASN A 467 18.66 -6.18 2.35
C ASN A 467 19.19 -6.44 0.93
N ASN A 468 18.52 -7.31 0.17
CA ASN A 468 18.84 -7.62 -1.22
C ASN A 468 18.31 -6.62 -2.27
N THR A 469 17.76 -5.48 -1.83
CA THR A 469 17.28 -4.39 -2.70
C THR A 469 18.22 -3.18 -2.71
N LEU A 470 19.33 -3.29 -1.99
CA LEU A 470 20.37 -2.28 -1.87
C LEU A 470 21.74 -2.94 -2.00
N THR A 471 22.68 -2.22 -2.60
CA THR A 471 24.06 -2.67 -2.68
C THR A 471 25.01 -1.61 -2.16
N ARG A 472 26.10 -2.05 -1.53
CA ARG A 472 27.24 -1.20 -1.16
C ARG A 472 27.98 -0.76 -2.43
N GLN A 473 28.99 0.09 -2.26
CA GLN A 473 29.80 0.59 -3.39
C GLN A 473 30.60 -0.50 -4.11
N ASP A 474 30.91 -1.61 -3.43
CA ASP A 474 31.59 -2.77 -3.99
C ASP A 474 30.65 -3.71 -4.77
N GLY A 475 29.34 -3.42 -4.79
CA GLY A 475 28.31 -4.20 -5.46
C GLY A 475 27.73 -5.35 -4.63
N ALA A 476 28.22 -5.59 -3.40
CA ALA A 476 27.62 -6.58 -2.51
C ALA A 476 26.28 -6.07 -1.96
N PRO A 477 25.27 -6.95 -1.79
CA PRO A 477 24.06 -6.60 -1.03
C PRO A 477 24.41 -6.14 0.39
N LEU A 478 23.55 -5.32 0.99
CA LEU A 478 23.70 -5.00 2.42
C LEU A 478 23.49 -6.26 3.26
N ALA A 479 24.18 -6.35 4.39
CA ALA A 479 23.88 -7.35 5.41
C ALA A 479 22.64 -6.91 6.21
N ALA A 480 21.91 -7.88 6.79
CA ALA A 480 20.79 -7.56 7.65
C ALA A 480 21.27 -6.74 8.88
N GLY A 481 20.53 -5.70 9.23
CA GLY A 481 20.88 -4.79 10.32
C GLY A 481 21.87 -3.67 9.95
N GLU A 482 22.43 -3.66 8.73
CA GLU A 482 23.20 -2.52 8.22
C GLU A 482 22.28 -1.37 7.82
N SER A 483 22.85 -0.15 7.85
CA SER A 483 22.21 1.04 7.32
C SER A 483 23.07 1.67 6.23
N GLY A 484 22.48 2.53 5.39
CA GLY A 484 23.22 3.19 4.33
C GLY A 484 22.56 4.48 3.86
N ALA A 485 23.36 5.44 3.41
CA ALA A 485 22.87 6.72 2.89
C ALA A 485 22.30 6.54 1.48
N MET A 486 21.02 6.86 1.28
CA MET A 486 20.34 6.69 0.00
C MET A 486 20.50 7.91 -0.91
N PRO A 487 20.56 7.72 -2.24
CA PRO A 487 20.49 8.83 -3.19
C PRO A 487 19.15 9.57 -3.06
N GLY A 488 19.19 10.90 -2.88
CA GLY A 488 17.98 11.72 -2.69
C GLY A 488 17.62 12.05 -1.24
N GLY A 489 18.40 11.55 -0.27
CA GLY A 489 18.27 11.85 1.16
C GLY A 489 17.67 10.70 1.96
N GLY A 490 17.86 10.70 3.28
CA GLY A 490 17.45 9.56 4.10
C GLY A 490 18.49 8.46 4.17
N ARG A 491 18.24 7.53 5.08
CA ARG A 491 19.01 6.31 5.28
C ARG A 491 18.12 5.09 5.04
N SER A 492 18.69 4.01 4.56
CA SER A 492 18.05 2.71 4.59
C SER A 492 18.38 1.98 5.88
N PHE A 493 17.51 1.08 6.30
CA PHE A 493 17.83 0.01 7.25
C PHE A 493 17.51 -1.34 6.59
N ALA A 494 18.50 -2.22 6.52
CA ALA A 494 18.40 -3.48 5.81
C ALA A 494 17.71 -4.55 6.67
N LEU A 495 16.45 -4.85 6.34
CA LEU A 495 15.70 -5.97 6.89
C LEU A 495 16.21 -7.29 6.28
N PRO A 496 16.21 -8.42 7.02
CA PRO A 496 16.58 -9.72 6.46
C PRO A 496 15.55 -10.14 5.38
N GLY A 497 15.93 -9.99 4.11
CA GLY A 497 15.00 -10.13 2.98
C GLY A 497 14.43 -11.53 2.84
N ALA A 498 15.20 -12.57 3.20
CA ALA A 498 14.71 -13.95 3.20
C ALA A 498 13.63 -14.17 4.28
N LEU A 499 13.84 -13.63 5.49
CA LEU A 499 12.84 -13.69 6.56
C LEU A 499 11.58 -12.91 6.24
N THR A 500 11.69 -11.65 5.78
CA THR A 500 10.54 -10.84 5.40
C THR A 500 9.76 -11.50 4.25
N ALA A 501 10.45 -12.14 3.28
CA ALA A 501 9.80 -12.90 2.22
C ALA A 501 9.15 -14.21 2.71
N ALA A 502 9.73 -14.89 3.70
CA ALA A 502 9.15 -16.08 4.31
C ALA A 502 7.89 -15.73 5.12
N LEU A 503 7.90 -14.64 5.88
CA LEU A 503 6.73 -14.11 6.58
C LEU A 503 5.62 -13.69 5.60
N ALA A 504 5.98 -13.06 4.48
CA ALA A 504 5.01 -12.71 3.43
C ALA A 504 4.31 -13.94 2.82
N ALA A 505 4.95 -15.11 2.85
CA ALA A 505 4.39 -16.37 2.40
C ALA A 505 3.45 -17.03 3.43
N THR A 506 3.22 -16.46 4.61
CA THR A 506 2.36 -17.06 5.66
C THR A 506 0.93 -16.50 5.62
N GLY A 507 0.04 -17.07 6.46
CA GLY A 507 -1.33 -16.59 6.61
C GLY A 507 -2.29 -17.09 5.53
N ASP A 508 -3.54 -16.64 5.60
CA ASP A 508 -4.62 -17.13 4.73
C ASP A 508 -4.42 -16.70 3.26
N ASP A 509 -3.77 -15.55 3.06
CA ASP A 509 -3.48 -14.96 1.74
C ASP A 509 -1.96 -14.83 1.52
N PRO A 510 -1.23 -15.93 1.28
CA PRO A 510 0.22 -15.88 1.11
C PRO A 510 0.62 -15.04 -0.11
N GLN A 511 1.65 -14.22 0.06
CA GLN A 511 2.13 -13.26 -0.93
C GLN A 511 3.49 -13.64 -1.51
N THR A 512 3.67 -13.45 -2.81
CA THR A 512 4.97 -13.54 -3.47
C THR A 512 5.66 -12.17 -3.44
N ALA A 513 6.58 -11.99 -2.49
CA ALA A 513 7.35 -10.75 -2.36
C ALA A 513 8.13 -10.42 -3.65
N SER A 514 8.09 -9.17 -4.08
CA SER A 514 8.77 -8.66 -5.29
C SER A 514 10.29 -8.82 -5.22
N TYR A 515 10.85 -8.67 -4.02
CA TYR A 515 12.27 -8.84 -3.69
C TYR A 515 12.66 -10.31 -3.39
N SER A 516 11.75 -11.28 -3.53
CA SER A 516 12.13 -12.70 -3.43
C SER A 516 12.83 -13.19 -4.71
N ASN A 517 13.85 -14.04 -4.56
CA ASN A 517 14.53 -14.67 -5.70
C ASN A 517 13.55 -15.52 -6.52
N VAL A 518 13.48 -15.27 -7.83
CA VAL A 518 12.58 -15.95 -8.77
C VAL A 518 12.80 -17.46 -8.77
N ILE A 519 14.05 -17.93 -8.66
CA ILE A 519 14.40 -19.36 -8.69
C ILE A 519 13.73 -20.15 -7.55
N GLY A 520 13.55 -19.53 -6.38
CA GLY A 520 12.90 -20.16 -5.23
C GLY A 520 11.38 -19.98 -5.19
N ARG A 521 10.76 -19.29 -6.16
CA ARG A 521 9.30 -19.09 -6.15
C ARG A 521 8.58 -20.39 -6.49
N HIS A 522 7.56 -20.70 -5.69
CA HIS A 522 6.70 -21.86 -5.86
C HIS A 522 5.28 -21.48 -5.42
N ASP A 523 4.28 -22.28 -5.83
CA ASP A 523 2.91 -22.09 -5.37
C ASP A 523 2.78 -22.39 -3.88
N PHE A 524 2.68 -21.34 -3.06
CA PHE A 524 2.55 -21.46 -1.60
C PHE A 524 1.29 -22.18 -1.15
N ARG A 525 0.27 -22.30 -2.01
CA ARG A 525 -0.95 -23.06 -1.70
C ARG A 525 -0.68 -24.56 -1.63
N ALA A 526 0.50 -25.02 -2.08
CA ALA A 526 0.93 -26.40 -1.92
C ALA A 526 1.10 -26.81 -0.45
N ASP A 527 1.46 -25.86 0.41
CA ASP A 527 1.70 -26.07 1.84
C ASP A 527 0.58 -25.47 2.68
N SER A 528 0.31 -26.04 3.86
CA SER A 528 -0.61 -25.45 4.84
C SER A 528 -0.04 -24.16 5.47
N GLY A 529 -0.88 -23.27 6.01
CA GLY A 529 -0.43 -22.07 6.72
C GLY A 529 0.58 -22.38 7.83
N ILE A 530 0.30 -23.40 8.66
CA ILE A 530 1.24 -23.87 9.70
C ILE A 530 2.60 -24.30 9.13
N ALA A 531 2.62 -24.99 8.00
CA ALA A 531 3.88 -25.38 7.35
C ALA A 531 4.68 -24.15 6.89
N ARG A 532 4.02 -23.17 6.27
CA ARG A 532 4.66 -21.91 5.86
C ARG A 532 5.15 -21.10 7.05
N MET A 533 4.38 -21.05 8.13
CA MET A 533 4.80 -20.41 9.38
C MET A 533 6.01 -21.12 10.01
N GLN A 534 6.03 -22.46 10.01
CA GLN A 534 7.21 -23.21 10.44
C GLN A 534 8.44 -22.91 9.57
N SER A 535 8.26 -22.73 8.25
CA SER A 535 9.34 -22.27 7.38
C SER A 535 9.83 -20.86 7.73
N ALA A 536 8.94 -19.93 8.06
CA ALA A 536 9.34 -18.60 8.55
C ALA A 536 10.12 -18.68 9.87
N VAL A 537 9.74 -19.58 10.78
CA VAL A 537 10.50 -19.87 12.00
C VAL A 537 11.88 -20.44 11.69
N GLY A 538 12.00 -21.41 10.78
CA GLY A 538 13.30 -21.91 10.32
C GLY A 538 14.18 -20.82 9.72
N THR A 539 13.60 -19.94 8.90
CA THR A 539 14.34 -18.79 8.35
C THR A 539 14.82 -17.83 9.44
N LEU A 540 14.01 -17.55 10.47
CA LEU A 540 14.42 -16.70 11.60
C LEU A 540 15.67 -17.25 12.28
N TYR A 541 15.64 -18.53 12.66
CA TYR A 541 16.78 -19.16 13.33
C TYR A 541 18.01 -19.24 12.42
N GLN A 542 17.82 -19.39 11.11
CA GLN A 542 18.92 -19.31 10.15
C GLN A 542 19.52 -17.90 10.09
N GLU A 543 18.71 -16.83 10.07
CA GLU A 543 19.20 -15.45 10.10
C GLU A 543 19.99 -15.15 11.39
N LEU A 544 19.51 -15.63 12.54
CA LEU A 544 20.23 -15.51 13.82
C LEU A 544 21.58 -16.26 13.77
N SER A 545 21.60 -17.47 13.21
CA SER A 545 22.84 -18.25 13.04
C SER A 545 23.82 -17.60 12.06
N ASP A 546 23.32 -17.02 10.97
CA ASP A 546 24.15 -16.29 10.00
C ASP A 546 24.76 -15.05 10.65
N ALA A 547 23.95 -14.29 11.41
CA ALA A 547 24.39 -13.10 12.11
C ALA A 547 25.41 -13.40 13.23
N SER A 548 25.22 -14.47 14.00
CA SER A 548 26.13 -14.84 15.09
C SER A 548 27.53 -15.24 14.62
N ARG A 549 27.65 -15.68 13.35
CA ARG A 549 28.93 -16.03 12.72
C ARG A 549 29.67 -14.82 12.15
N SER A 550 29.02 -13.67 12.05
CA SER A 550 29.61 -12.46 11.47
C SER A 550 29.79 -11.38 12.56
N PRO A 551 31.02 -10.98 12.88
CA PRO A 551 31.30 -10.03 13.96
C PRO A 551 30.81 -8.61 13.70
N GLU A 552 30.43 -8.28 12.46
CA GLU A 552 29.91 -6.98 12.03
C GLU A 552 28.38 -6.98 11.83
N SER A 553 27.69 -8.04 12.24
CA SER A 553 26.23 -8.13 12.04
C SER A 553 25.48 -7.12 12.90
N GLY A 554 24.58 -6.38 12.28
CA GLY A 554 23.65 -5.50 12.97
C GLY A 554 22.48 -6.26 13.60
N ALA A 555 21.54 -5.51 14.18
CA ALA A 555 20.35 -6.11 14.77
C ALA A 555 19.43 -6.74 13.70
N ILE A 556 18.94 -7.95 13.99
CA ILE A 556 17.94 -8.62 13.17
C ILE A 556 16.56 -8.05 13.50
N VAL A 557 15.94 -7.36 12.54
CA VAL A 557 14.57 -6.85 12.70
C VAL A 557 13.61 -7.75 11.91
N ALA A 558 12.85 -8.57 12.61
CA ALA A 558 11.81 -9.37 12.00
C ALA A 558 10.61 -8.49 11.66
N SER A 559 10.30 -8.34 10.38
CA SER A 559 9.22 -7.47 9.90
C SER A 559 8.35 -8.24 8.90
N PRO A 560 7.14 -8.67 9.28
CA PRO A 560 6.14 -9.13 8.33
C PRO A 560 5.68 -7.99 7.41
N PRO A 561 5.13 -8.28 6.22
CA PRO A 561 4.66 -7.24 5.31
C PRO A 561 3.48 -6.44 5.90
N ALA A 562 3.26 -5.24 5.39
CA ALA A 562 2.19 -4.35 5.87
C ALA A 562 0.78 -5.01 5.86
N GLY A 563 0.48 -5.82 4.83
CA GLY A 563 -0.79 -6.58 4.71
C GLY A 563 -0.73 -8.01 5.26
N TRP A 564 0.11 -8.29 6.27
CA TRP A 564 0.23 -9.63 6.85
C TRP A 564 -1.09 -10.11 7.45
N ASN A 565 -1.57 -11.27 7.01
CA ASN A 565 -2.87 -11.86 7.39
C ASN A 565 -2.71 -13.27 8.00
N PRO A 566 -1.94 -13.45 9.09
CA PRO A 566 -1.78 -14.75 9.74
C PRO A 566 -3.07 -15.16 10.45
N SER A 567 -3.39 -16.46 10.44
CA SER A 567 -4.41 -16.97 11.36
C SER A 567 -3.98 -16.75 12.83
N PRO A 568 -4.92 -16.69 13.79
CA PRO A 568 -4.56 -16.53 15.21
C PRO A 568 -3.59 -17.61 15.73
N ALA A 569 -3.67 -18.83 15.18
CA ALA A 569 -2.76 -19.92 15.53
C ALA A 569 -1.35 -19.72 14.96
N GLU A 570 -1.22 -19.18 13.75
CA GLU A 570 0.07 -18.84 13.16
C GLU A 570 0.73 -17.65 13.89
N ALA A 571 -0.05 -16.61 14.19
CA ALA A 571 0.42 -15.45 14.95
C ALA A 571 0.97 -15.86 16.33
N ALA A 572 0.26 -16.75 17.03
CA ALA A 572 0.71 -17.30 18.31
C ALA A 572 2.01 -18.12 18.18
N LYS A 573 2.12 -18.97 17.16
CA LYS A 573 3.33 -19.77 16.87
C LYS A 573 4.53 -18.90 16.51
N TRP A 574 4.31 -17.80 15.81
CA TRP A 574 5.37 -16.84 15.51
C TRP A 574 5.89 -16.17 16.78
N ILE A 575 5.00 -15.67 17.64
CA ILE A 575 5.38 -15.08 18.94
C ILE A 575 6.09 -16.12 19.84
N GLU A 576 5.63 -17.37 19.83
CA GLU A 576 6.27 -18.46 20.57
C GLU A 576 7.71 -18.72 20.09
N ALA A 577 7.94 -18.71 18.77
CA ALA A 577 9.27 -18.86 18.20
C ALA A 577 10.20 -17.68 18.54
N VAL A 578 9.71 -16.43 18.43
CA VAL A 578 10.49 -15.23 18.81
C VAL A 578 10.88 -15.30 20.30
N ARG A 579 9.93 -15.68 21.16
CA ARG A 579 10.19 -15.84 22.59
C ARG A 579 11.18 -16.95 22.86
N THR A 580 11.07 -18.08 22.15
CA THR A 580 12.01 -19.19 22.29
C THR A 580 13.42 -18.75 21.89
N ALA A 581 13.57 -17.93 20.85
CA ALA A 581 14.85 -17.37 20.44
C ALA A 581 15.43 -16.36 21.45
N MET A 582 14.61 -15.73 22.29
CA MET A 582 15.07 -14.84 23.38
C MET A 582 15.34 -15.60 24.68
N ASP A 583 14.66 -16.72 24.92
CA ASP A 583 14.86 -17.58 26.09
C ASP A 583 16.11 -18.46 25.96
N SER A 584 16.47 -18.79 24.72
CA SER A 584 17.68 -19.50 24.35
C SER A 584 18.72 -18.43 23.93
N PRO A 585 20.00 -18.52 24.32
CA PRO A 585 21.02 -17.47 24.12
C PRO A 585 21.33 -17.08 22.64
N GLU A 586 20.44 -17.39 21.72
CA GLU A 586 20.43 -17.09 20.31
C GLU A 586 20.17 -15.60 20.03
N ALA A 587 19.24 -14.97 20.76
CA ALA A 587 18.86 -13.57 20.53
C ALA A 587 18.64 -12.76 21.81
N ASP A 588 19.03 -11.48 21.78
CA ASP A 588 18.74 -10.51 22.83
C ASP A 588 17.79 -9.43 22.31
N GLY A 589 16.67 -9.21 23.00
CA GLY A 589 15.72 -8.17 22.62
C GLY A 589 16.30 -6.75 22.69
N ILE A 590 16.19 -5.99 21.60
CA ILE A 590 16.59 -4.58 21.48
C ILE A 590 15.41 -3.72 20.98
N ALA A 591 15.28 -2.51 21.50
CA ALA A 591 14.26 -1.57 21.02
C ALA A 591 14.57 -1.10 19.59
N LEU A 592 13.55 -0.97 18.75
CA LEU A 592 13.70 -0.63 17.33
C LEU A 592 14.47 0.68 17.11
N ASN A 593 14.15 1.73 17.86
CA ASN A 593 14.85 3.02 17.78
C ASN A 593 16.33 2.90 18.13
N GLN A 594 16.67 2.01 19.08
CA GLN A 594 18.05 1.75 19.45
C GLN A 594 18.78 0.92 18.40
N ALA A 595 18.13 -0.10 17.82
CA ALA A 595 18.68 -0.85 16.69
C ALA A 595 19.03 0.07 15.50
N LEU A 596 18.16 1.04 15.17
CA LEU A 596 18.41 2.03 14.14
C LEU A 596 19.60 2.95 14.48
N ALA A 597 19.66 3.44 15.72
CA ALA A 597 20.74 4.31 16.18
C ALA A 597 22.09 3.59 16.19
N ASP A 598 22.14 2.35 16.68
CA ASP A 598 23.33 1.53 16.73
C ASP A 598 23.80 1.14 15.33
N SER A 599 22.87 0.86 14.41
CA SER A 599 23.17 0.60 13.01
C SER A 599 23.81 1.81 12.34
N ALA A 600 23.23 3.02 12.48
CA ALA A 600 23.82 4.22 11.88
C ALA A 600 25.17 4.63 12.48
N LYS A 601 25.47 4.19 13.70
CA LYS A 601 26.73 4.52 14.38
C LYS A 601 27.84 3.49 14.12
N HIS A 602 27.50 2.21 14.10
CA HIS A 602 28.49 1.13 14.09
C HIS A 602 28.41 0.25 12.83
N ASN A 603 27.25 0.17 12.17
CA ASN A 603 27.00 -0.69 11.01
C ASN A 603 26.51 0.13 9.80
N ASP A 604 27.13 1.28 9.56
CA ASP A 604 26.84 2.15 8.41
C ASP A 604 27.71 1.74 7.21
N ALA A 605 27.05 1.33 6.12
CA ALA A 605 27.70 1.00 4.86
C ALA A 605 28.10 2.22 4.02
N GLY A 606 27.81 3.45 4.48
CA GLY A 606 28.05 4.69 3.74
C GLY A 606 27.05 4.85 2.60
N PRO A 607 27.43 5.48 1.47
CA PRO A 607 26.54 5.63 0.33
C PRO A 607 26.20 4.29 -0.32
N VAL A 608 24.90 4.03 -0.53
CA VAL A 608 24.38 2.79 -1.14
C VAL A 608 23.72 3.05 -2.49
N GLN A 609 23.61 2.00 -3.30
CA GLN A 609 22.91 2.03 -4.59
C GLN A 609 21.59 1.28 -4.48
N LEU A 610 20.54 1.87 -5.07
CA LEU A 610 19.23 1.24 -5.14
C LEU A 610 19.25 0.17 -6.24
N THR A 611 18.87 -1.06 -5.90
CA THR A 611 18.79 -2.17 -6.85
C THR A 611 17.33 -2.54 -7.07
N PRO A 612 16.82 -2.49 -8.32
CA PRO A 612 15.46 -2.92 -8.62
C PRO A 612 15.21 -4.37 -8.15
N PRO A 613 14.01 -4.69 -7.66
CA PRO A 613 13.68 -6.05 -7.25
C PRO A 613 13.73 -7.03 -8.44
N SER A 614 13.93 -8.32 -8.17
CA SER A 614 14.15 -9.34 -9.20
C SER A 614 13.03 -9.44 -10.24
N ALA A 615 11.77 -9.39 -9.80
CA ALA A 615 10.57 -9.25 -10.65
C ALA A 615 9.33 -9.13 -9.74
N ASP A 616 8.55 -8.04 -9.85
CA ASP A 616 7.26 -7.97 -9.16
C ASP A 616 6.23 -8.84 -9.90
N PRO A 617 5.59 -9.83 -9.26
CA PRO A 617 4.56 -10.63 -9.90
C PRO A 617 3.29 -9.81 -10.21
N ALA A 618 3.04 -8.71 -9.49
CA ALA A 618 1.85 -7.89 -9.63
C ALA A 618 2.13 -6.37 -9.47
N PRO A 619 2.96 -5.76 -10.33
CA PRO A 619 3.27 -4.33 -10.23
C PRO A 619 2.03 -3.46 -10.46
N VAL A 620 2.07 -2.22 -9.98
CA VAL A 620 1.12 -1.18 -10.42
C VAL A 620 1.40 -0.86 -11.89
N SER A 621 0.38 -1.00 -12.74
CA SER A 621 0.55 -0.78 -14.17
C SER A 621 0.71 0.71 -14.51
N ASP A 622 1.37 1.02 -15.62
CA ASP A 622 1.53 2.40 -16.09
C ASP A 622 0.18 3.07 -16.37
N SER A 623 -0.79 2.32 -16.91
CA SER A 623 -2.17 2.79 -17.12
C SER A 623 -2.87 3.14 -15.81
N ASP A 624 -2.65 2.36 -14.75
CA ASP A 624 -3.21 2.67 -13.42
C ASP A 624 -2.59 3.95 -12.85
N ILE A 625 -1.29 4.15 -13.06
CA ILE A 625 -0.56 5.35 -12.61
C ILE A 625 -1.03 6.59 -13.37
N GLU A 626 -1.19 6.52 -14.70
CA GLU A 626 -1.73 7.61 -15.50
C GLU A 626 -3.14 8.01 -15.06
N THR A 627 -3.99 7.02 -14.78
CA THR A 627 -5.36 7.24 -14.29
C THR A 627 -5.37 7.84 -12.88
N ALA A 628 -4.52 7.33 -11.98
CA ALA A 628 -4.34 7.89 -10.64
C ALA A 628 -3.82 9.33 -10.69
N GLN A 629 -2.93 9.63 -11.63
CA GLN A 629 -2.42 10.98 -11.86
C GLN A 629 -3.50 11.94 -12.37
N LEU A 630 -4.37 11.49 -13.27
CA LEU A 630 -5.54 12.27 -13.67
C LEU A 630 -6.46 12.53 -12.48
N ALA A 631 -6.76 11.50 -11.68
CA ALA A 631 -7.63 11.63 -10.51
C ALA A 631 -7.05 12.60 -9.46
N ALA A 632 -5.77 12.45 -9.10
CA ALA A 632 -5.10 13.33 -8.16
C ALA A 632 -5.13 14.80 -8.62
N ARG A 633 -4.84 15.05 -9.91
CA ARG A 633 -4.92 16.40 -10.51
C ARG A 633 -6.32 16.99 -10.43
N GLU A 634 -7.36 16.25 -10.86
CA GLU A 634 -8.74 16.74 -10.82
C GLU A 634 -9.22 17.02 -9.39
N ILE A 635 -8.82 16.18 -8.41
CA ILE A 635 -9.13 16.39 -6.99
C ILE A 635 -8.43 17.63 -6.45
N SER A 636 -7.14 17.81 -6.77
CA SER A 636 -6.37 18.99 -6.39
C SER A 636 -6.94 20.28 -6.99
N ASP A 637 -7.39 20.25 -8.24
CA ASP A 637 -8.08 21.38 -8.87
C ASP A 637 -9.42 21.70 -8.17
N LEU A 638 -10.23 20.68 -7.88
CA LEU A 638 -11.47 20.84 -7.10
C LEU A 638 -11.19 21.43 -5.71
N THR A 639 -10.09 21.03 -5.07
CA THR A 639 -9.68 21.56 -3.77
C THR A 639 -9.36 23.05 -3.85
N LYS A 640 -8.60 23.45 -4.87
CA LYS A 640 -8.12 24.83 -5.06
C LYS A 640 -9.20 25.82 -5.45
N ILE A 641 -10.31 25.38 -6.07
CA ILE A 641 -11.43 26.30 -6.38
C ILE A 641 -12.26 26.68 -5.15
N MET A 642 -12.17 25.92 -4.05
CA MET A 642 -12.85 26.25 -2.80
C MET A 642 -11.99 27.16 -1.91
N ALA A 643 -12.64 27.91 -1.03
CA ALA A 643 -12.00 28.66 0.06
C ALA A 643 -12.45 28.12 1.42
N ASN A 644 -11.54 28.14 2.40
CA ASN A 644 -11.89 27.86 3.78
C ASN A 644 -12.69 29.04 4.35
N ASP A 645 -13.71 28.73 5.16
CA ASP A 645 -14.49 29.70 5.90
C ASP A 645 -14.17 29.53 7.40
N PRO A 646 -13.74 30.59 8.12
CA PRO A 646 -13.38 30.50 9.53
C PRO A 646 -14.56 30.09 10.43
N PHE A 647 -15.81 30.17 9.95
CA PHE A 647 -17.00 29.75 10.67
C PHE A 647 -17.44 28.31 10.34
N VAL A 648 -16.73 27.62 9.44
CA VAL A 648 -17.02 26.24 9.03
C VAL A 648 -15.84 25.35 9.43
N ALA A 649 -16.12 24.28 10.20
CA ALA A 649 -15.09 23.34 10.65
C ALA A 649 -14.47 22.52 9.50
N LEU A 650 -15.22 22.29 8.43
CA LEU A 650 -14.73 21.59 7.23
C LEU A 650 -13.76 22.48 6.45
N THR A 651 -12.55 22.01 6.22
CA THR A 651 -11.60 22.66 5.30
C THR A 651 -11.74 22.11 3.89
N ARG A 652 -11.25 22.85 2.89
CA ARG A 652 -11.26 22.40 1.48
C ARG A 652 -10.45 21.13 1.27
N TYR A 653 -9.33 21.00 1.97
CA TYR A 653 -8.54 19.78 1.96
C TYR A 653 -9.31 18.67 2.66
N GLY A 654 -9.88 18.92 3.84
CA GLY A 654 -10.73 17.96 4.57
C GLY A 654 -11.90 17.43 3.73
N PHE A 655 -12.56 18.28 2.95
CA PHE A 655 -13.67 17.89 2.07
C PHE A 655 -13.23 16.90 0.96
N THR A 656 -12.04 17.09 0.40
CA THR A 656 -11.52 16.29 -0.72
C THR A 656 -10.59 15.16 -0.28
N ARG A 657 -10.21 15.12 1.00
CA ARG A 657 -9.30 14.12 1.58
C ARG A 657 -9.77 12.69 1.33
N PRO A 658 -11.06 12.30 1.51
CA PRO A 658 -11.45 10.92 1.28
C PRO A 658 -11.32 10.48 -0.19
N LEU A 659 -11.50 11.39 -1.15
CA LEU A 659 -11.25 11.13 -2.58
C LEU A 659 -9.77 10.89 -2.87
N ARG A 660 -8.85 11.62 -2.21
CA ARG A 660 -7.40 11.33 -2.30
C ARG A 660 -7.10 9.94 -1.75
N ARG A 661 -7.71 9.58 -0.61
CA ARG A 661 -7.55 8.27 0.01
C ARG A 661 -8.11 7.14 -0.88
N ASP A 662 -9.13 7.39 -1.70
CA ASP A 662 -9.58 6.44 -2.72
C ASP A 662 -8.53 6.20 -3.80
N VAL A 663 -7.79 7.23 -4.21
CA VAL A 663 -6.63 7.08 -5.11
C VAL A 663 -5.55 6.23 -4.43
N LEU A 664 -5.22 6.49 -3.16
CA LEU A 664 -4.23 5.71 -2.39
C LEU A 664 -4.62 4.22 -2.28
N ARG A 665 -5.85 3.93 -1.84
CA ARG A 665 -6.39 2.56 -1.77
C ARG A 665 -6.30 1.84 -3.10
N SER A 666 -6.51 2.55 -4.21
CA SER A 666 -6.45 1.97 -5.53
C SER A 666 -5.04 1.49 -5.95
N LEU A 667 -4.02 1.99 -5.26
CA LEU A 667 -2.61 1.66 -5.42
C LEU A 667 -2.10 0.76 -4.27
N THR A 668 -2.99 0.12 -3.51
CA THR A 668 -2.61 -0.74 -2.39
C THR A 668 -1.77 -1.95 -2.84
N THR A 669 -0.83 -2.32 -1.98
CA THR A 669 -0.05 -3.57 -2.10
C THR A 669 -0.74 -4.76 -1.41
N GLN A 670 -1.72 -4.52 -0.53
CA GLN A 670 -2.38 -5.58 0.24
C GLN A 670 -3.16 -6.51 -0.68
N GLY A 671 -2.89 -7.81 -0.60
CA GLY A 671 -3.52 -8.82 -1.46
C GLY A 671 -3.08 -8.77 -2.93
N ARG A 672 -2.41 -7.70 -3.38
CA ARG A 672 -2.01 -7.52 -4.79
C ARG A 672 -1.06 -8.62 -5.26
N ARG A 673 -0.18 -9.09 -4.38
CA ARG A 673 0.83 -10.13 -4.64
C ARG A 673 0.41 -11.51 -4.13
N SER A 674 -0.89 -11.73 -3.88
CA SER A 674 -1.46 -13.07 -3.64
C SER A 674 -2.05 -13.59 -4.93
N ILE A 675 -1.69 -14.82 -5.31
CA ILE A 675 -2.23 -15.49 -6.50
C ILE A 675 -3.77 -15.54 -6.45
N ALA A 676 -4.34 -15.73 -5.25
CA ALA A 676 -5.78 -15.85 -5.07
C ALA A 676 -6.52 -14.50 -5.19
N LEU A 677 -5.89 -13.40 -4.75
CA LEU A 677 -6.55 -12.10 -4.62
C LEU A 677 -6.16 -11.08 -5.70
N SER A 678 -5.06 -11.29 -6.43
CA SER A 678 -4.46 -10.26 -7.29
C SER A 678 -5.43 -9.64 -8.28
N SER A 679 -6.23 -10.45 -8.98
CA SER A 679 -7.20 -9.98 -9.97
C SER A 679 -8.33 -9.16 -9.32
N GLN A 680 -8.84 -9.62 -8.17
CA GLN A 680 -9.88 -8.92 -7.41
C GLN A 680 -9.37 -7.58 -6.89
N VAL A 681 -8.16 -7.53 -6.34
CA VAL A 681 -7.54 -6.29 -5.82
C VAL A 681 -7.31 -5.27 -6.95
N GLN A 682 -6.80 -5.71 -8.10
CA GLN A 682 -6.59 -4.83 -9.25
C GLN A 682 -7.93 -4.26 -9.77
N LYS A 683 -8.95 -5.11 -9.89
CA LYS A 683 -10.29 -4.67 -10.30
C LYS A 683 -10.89 -3.70 -9.29
N ARG A 684 -10.74 -4.00 -8.00
CA ARG A 684 -11.20 -3.12 -6.92
C ARG A 684 -10.53 -1.74 -6.97
N GLY A 685 -9.23 -1.70 -7.26
CA GLY A 685 -8.51 -0.44 -7.46
C GLY A 685 -9.05 0.36 -8.64
N GLU A 686 -9.35 -0.29 -9.76
CA GLU A 686 -9.98 0.36 -10.92
C GLU A 686 -11.31 1.01 -10.53
N ASP A 687 -12.17 0.27 -9.82
CA ASP A 687 -13.49 0.75 -9.40
C ASP A 687 -13.37 1.94 -8.43
N LEU A 688 -12.40 1.94 -7.52
CA LEU A 688 -12.13 3.07 -6.61
C LEU A 688 -11.66 4.33 -7.35
N ARG A 689 -10.73 4.19 -8.32
CA ARG A 689 -10.29 5.33 -9.15
C ARG A 689 -11.45 5.92 -9.95
N ASN A 690 -12.26 5.05 -10.56
CA ASN A 690 -13.42 5.46 -11.34
C ASN A 690 -14.49 6.14 -10.47
N ALA A 691 -14.72 5.65 -9.25
CA ALA A 691 -15.62 6.28 -8.29
C ALA A 691 -15.11 7.67 -7.88
N ALA A 692 -13.82 7.80 -7.55
CA ALA A 692 -13.20 9.07 -7.19
C ALA A 692 -13.29 10.11 -8.33
N LEU A 693 -12.96 9.73 -9.56
CA LEU A 693 -13.10 10.58 -10.76
C LEU A 693 -14.54 11.00 -11.01
N THR A 694 -15.47 10.03 -10.99
CA THR A 694 -16.90 10.30 -11.22
C THR A 694 -17.44 11.28 -10.19
N MET A 695 -17.09 11.07 -8.92
CA MET A 695 -17.49 11.94 -7.83
C MET A 695 -16.88 13.34 -7.97
N THR A 696 -15.58 13.44 -8.24
CA THR A 696 -14.86 14.71 -8.42
C THR A 696 -15.49 15.54 -9.55
N ARG A 697 -15.78 14.91 -10.69
CA ARG A 697 -16.45 15.56 -11.83
C ARG A 697 -17.86 15.99 -11.49
N ARG A 698 -18.61 15.17 -10.76
CA ARG A 698 -19.96 15.51 -10.28
C ARG A 698 -19.94 16.74 -9.37
N LEU A 699 -19.00 16.78 -8.41
CA LEU A 699 -18.79 17.92 -7.51
C LEU A 699 -18.39 19.17 -8.29
N ARG A 700 -17.43 19.07 -9.21
CA ARG A 700 -17.02 20.21 -10.06
C ARG A 700 -18.18 20.74 -10.90
N ASN A 701 -18.96 19.85 -11.52
CA ASN A 701 -20.13 20.21 -12.31
C ASN A 701 -21.30 20.76 -11.49
N SER A 702 -21.24 20.69 -10.16
CA SER A 702 -22.23 21.34 -9.28
C SER A 702 -22.03 22.86 -9.19
N VAL A 703 -20.85 23.37 -9.58
CA VAL A 703 -20.58 24.80 -9.72
C VAL A 703 -20.95 25.23 -11.14
N THR A 704 -22.03 25.99 -11.27
CA THR A 704 -22.65 26.28 -12.58
C THR A 704 -22.89 27.76 -12.77
N LEU A 705 -22.75 28.21 -14.02
CA LEU A 705 -23.29 29.49 -14.47
C LEU A 705 -24.59 29.19 -15.22
N VAL A 706 -25.68 29.81 -14.78
CA VAL A 706 -26.99 29.68 -15.41
C VAL A 706 -27.32 31.02 -16.06
N ALA A 707 -27.39 31.02 -17.39
CA ALA A 707 -27.88 32.17 -18.12
C ALA A 707 -29.42 32.14 -18.23
N PRO A 708 -30.07 33.30 -18.38
CA PRO A 708 -31.49 33.37 -18.72
C PRO A 708 -31.72 32.67 -20.06
N GLY A 709 -32.60 31.66 -20.09
CA GLY A 709 -32.89 30.89 -21.31
C GLY A 709 -33.55 31.76 -22.37
N GLY A 710 -33.03 31.73 -23.61
CA GLY A 710 -33.62 32.38 -24.78
C GLY A 710 -32.72 33.42 -25.45
N VAL A 711 -33.37 34.38 -26.12
CA VAL A 711 -32.75 35.56 -26.75
C VAL A 711 -32.88 36.72 -25.76
N TYR A 712 -31.76 37.32 -25.36
CA TYR A 712 -31.75 38.52 -24.54
C TYR A 712 -31.97 39.75 -25.43
N THR A 713 -33.19 40.29 -25.44
CA THR A 713 -33.52 41.50 -26.18
C THR A 713 -33.11 42.72 -25.35
N ARG A 714 -32.11 43.45 -25.81
CA ARG A 714 -31.62 44.65 -25.14
C ARG A 714 -32.57 45.81 -25.42
N ALA A 715 -33.05 46.49 -24.38
CA ALA A 715 -33.79 47.74 -24.56
C ALA A 715 -32.88 48.88 -25.05
N THR A 716 -31.61 48.86 -24.62
CA THR A 716 -30.54 49.79 -25.02
C THR A 716 -29.19 49.07 -25.05
N ASP A 717 -28.20 49.66 -25.74
CA ASP A 717 -26.81 49.19 -25.73
C ASP A 717 -26.10 49.26 -24.36
N LEU A 718 -26.85 49.61 -23.29
CA LEU A 718 -26.39 49.71 -21.91
C LEU A 718 -27.15 48.76 -20.95
N SER A 719 -28.12 47.97 -21.44
CA SER A 719 -28.89 47.07 -20.57
C SER A 719 -27.99 45.97 -19.98
N PRO A 720 -27.91 45.80 -18.65
CA PRO A 720 -27.07 44.80 -18.02
C PRO A 720 -27.60 43.39 -18.29
N VAL A 721 -26.72 42.42 -18.49
CA VAL A 721 -27.09 41.00 -18.58
C VAL A 721 -26.99 40.40 -17.19
N ILE A 722 -28.06 39.78 -16.73
CA ILE A 722 -28.10 39.12 -15.42
C ILE A 722 -27.82 37.64 -15.60
N VAL A 723 -26.82 37.12 -14.88
CA VAL A 723 -26.52 35.69 -14.82
C VAL A 723 -26.55 35.21 -13.38
N LEU A 724 -26.92 33.95 -13.17
CA LEU A 724 -26.97 33.32 -11.87
C LEU A 724 -25.83 32.32 -11.75
N ALA A 725 -24.91 32.54 -10.83
CA ALA A 725 -23.87 31.58 -10.48
C ALA A 725 -24.34 30.74 -9.29
N ARG A 726 -24.21 29.40 -9.35
CA ARG A 726 -24.62 28.46 -8.30
C ARG A 726 -23.44 27.61 -7.86
N ASN A 727 -23.40 27.29 -6.58
CA ASN A 727 -22.39 26.44 -5.97
C ASN A 727 -23.08 25.30 -5.20
N GLY A 728 -22.85 24.06 -5.62
CA GLY A 728 -23.31 22.87 -4.90
C GLY A 728 -22.36 22.39 -3.80
N LEU A 729 -21.13 22.93 -3.73
CA LEU A 729 -20.11 22.50 -2.77
C LEU A 729 -20.44 22.99 -1.34
N PRO A 730 -19.97 22.29 -0.30
CA PRO A 730 -20.20 22.68 1.10
C PRO A 730 -19.32 23.85 1.55
N LEU A 731 -18.47 24.38 0.67
CA LEU A 731 -17.58 25.50 0.94
C LEU A 731 -17.75 26.62 -0.09
N PRO A 732 -17.45 27.88 0.28
CA PRO A 732 -17.49 29.00 -0.65
C PRO A 732 -16.55 28.78 -1.85
N VAL A 733 -16.98 29.28 -3.02
CA VAL A 733 -16.19 29.27 -4.26
C VAL A 733 -15.93 30.71 -4.67
N PRO A 734 -14.73 31.26 -4.40
CA PRO A 734 -14.33 32.55 -4.95
C PRO A 734 -14.22 32.42 -6.47
N SER A 735 -14.94 33.25 -7.21
CA SER A 735 -14.93 33.19 -8.68
C SER A 735 -15.23 34.54 -9.34
N PHE A 736 -14.98 34.60 -10.64
CA PHE A 736 -15.29 35.73 -11.51
C PHE A 736 -16.05 35.23 -12.75
N VAL A 737 -17.05 35.96 -13.22
CA VAL A 737 -17.65 35.74 -14.53
C VAL A 737 -16.76 36.39 -15.59
N ARG A 738 -16.37 35.58 -16.57
CA ARG A 738 -15.67 36.00 -17.79
C ARG A 738 -16.63 36.03 -18.96
N VAL A 739 -16.39 36.95 -19.89
CA VAL A 739 -17.24 37.18 -21.06
C VAL A 739 -16.35 37.22 -22.30
N ALA A 740 -16.76 36.51 -23.34
CA ALA A 740 -16.17 36.57 -24.67
C ALA A 740 -17.21 36.89 -25.73
N ALA A 741 -16.82 37.70 -26.71
CA ALA A 741 -17.60 38.07 -27.88
C ALA A 741 -16.93 37.51 -29.13
N GLY A 742 -17.45 36.40 -29.65
CA GLY A 742 -16.72 35.58 -30.62
C GLY A 742 -15.43 35.03 -29.99
N ASP A 743 -14.29 35.24 -30.66
CA ASP A 743 -12.97 34.82 -30.17
C ASP A 743 -12.30 35.86 -29.25
N VAL A 744 -12.96 37.00 -29.00
CA VAL A 744 -12.38 38.09 -28.20
C VAL A 744 -12.86 38.00 -26.75
N VAL A 745 -11.94 37.69 -25.83
CA VAL A 745 -12.20 37.67 -24.38
C VAL A 745 -12.10 39.09 -23.81
N MET A 746 -13.11 39.53 -23.08
CA MET A 746 -13.12 40.85 -22.44
C MET A 746 -12.10 40.91 -21.29
N GLU A 747 -11.45 42.05 -21.09
CA GLU A 747 -10.51 42.21 -19.97
C GLU A 747 -11.23 42.25 -18.62
N GLU A 748 -12.43 42.83 -18.57
CA GLU A 748 -13.22 42.96 -17.35
C GLU A 748 -13.59 41.59 -16.73
N LYS A 749 -13.44 41.50 -15.41
CA LYS A 749 -13.85 40.35 -14.59
C LYS A 749 -14.96 40.80 -13.66
N TYR A 750 -16.07 40.07 -13.65
CA TYR A 750 -17.19 40.39 -12.75
C TYR A 750 -17.14 39.47 -11.54
N GLU A 751 -16.92 40.03 -10.35
CA GLU A 751 -16.82 39.25 -9.12
C GLU A 751 -18.10 38.44 -8.85
N ALA A 752 -17.91 37.18 -8.51
CA ALA A 752 -18.97 36.19 -8.31
C ALA A 752 -18.56 35.22 -7.19
N SER A 753 -18.19 35.72 -6.01
CA SER A 753 -17.94 34.85 -4.86
C SER A 753 -19.23 34.15 -4.46
N ILE A 754 -19.30 32.83 -4.63
CA ILE A 754 -20.52 32.04 -4.45
C ILE A 754 -20.47 31.36 -3.07
N PRO A 755 -21.44 31.63 -2.16
CA PRO A 755 -21.51 30.96 -0.87
C PRO A 755 -21.64 29.43 -0.97
N ALA A 756 -21.30 28.71 0.10
CA ALA A 756 -21.53 27.28 0.23
C ALA A 756 -23.01 26.91 0.01
N LYS A 757 -23.27 25.87 -0.82
CA LYS A 757 -24.62 25.41 -1.19
C LYS A 757 -25.56 26.56 -1.63
N GLY A 758 -25.00 27.62 -2.21
CA GLY A 758 -25.69 28.88 -2.45
C GLY A 758 -25.66 29.34 -3.91
N SER A 759 -26.14 30.57 -4.15
CA SER A 759 -26.10 31.19 -5.47
C SER A 759 -25.96 32.70 -5.37
N VAL A 760 -25.32 33.32 -6.36
CA VAL A 760 -25.16 34.77 -6.47
C VAL A 760 -25.58 35.25 -7.85
N THR A 761 -26.29 36.38 -7.88
CA THR A 761 -26.71 37.04 -9.12
C THR A 761 -25.64 38.06 -9.52
N VAL A 762 -25.12 37.94 -10.73
CA VAL A 762 -24.08 38.83 -11.26
C VAL A 762 -24.67 39.67 -12.39
N GLN A 763 -24.44 40.99 -12.34
CA GLN A 763 -24.84 41.93 -13.37
C GLN A 763 -23.64 42.26 -14.26
N LEU A 764 -23.77 41.99 -15.55
CA LEU A 764 -22.72 42.19 -16.54
C LEU A 764 -23.05 43.43 -17.35
N SER A 765 -22.12 44.38 -17.39
CA SER A 765 -22.25 45.63 -18.13
C SER A 765 -21.32 45.63 -19.32
N PRO A 766 -21.81 45.46 -20.57
CA PRO A 766 -20.95 45.36 -21.75
C PRO A 766 -20.14 46.64 -22.08
N ALA A 767 -20.51 47.77 -21.48
CA ALA A 767 -19.73 49.00 -21.53
C ALA A 767 -18.90 49.06 -20.24
N GLY A 768 -17.58 48.89 -20.35
CA GLY A 768 -16.68 48.81 -19.20
C GLY A 768 -16.92 49.91 -18.18
N LYS A 769 -16.75 49.59 -16.90
CA LYS A 769 -16.87 50.55 -15.80
C LYS A 769 -15.90 51.74 -15.99
N GLY A 770 -16.44 52.93 -16.29
CA GLY A 770 -15.72 54.20 -16.14
C GLY A 770 -16.23 55.32 -17.04
N GLU A 771 -16.47 56.50 -16.45
CA GLU A 771 -16.67 57.78 -17.15
C GLU A 771 -15.43 58.23 -17.96
N ASP A 772 -14.32 57.48 -17.89
CA ASP A 772 -13.07 57.69 -18.63
C ASP A 772 -12.76 56.59 -19.65
N ALA A 773 -13.77 55.99 -20.29
CA ALA A 773 -13.59 55.06 -21.40
C ALA A 773 -13.07 55.76 -22.68
N LYS A 774 -11.84 56.29 -22.62
CA LYS A 774 -11.06 56.78 -23.77
C LYS A 774 -10.27 55.67 -24.48
N SER A 775 -10.52 54.41 -24.16
CA SER A 775 -9.93 53.27 -24.87
C SER A 775 -11.02 52.59 -25.71
N ASP A 776 -11.06 52.93 -27.00
CA ASP A 776 -11.64 52.09 -28.06
C ASP A 776 -10.79 50.80 -28.15
N SER A 777 -10.91 49.91 -27.16
CA SER A 777 -10.33 48.58 -27.29
C SER A 777 -11.22 47.76 -28.24
N GLY A 778 -10.61 47.07 -29.20
CA GLY A 778 -11.33 46.23 -30.18
C GLY A 778 -12.25 45.17 -29.54
N ALA A 779 -12.05 44.85 -28.26
CA ALA A 779 -12.89 43.96 -27.49
C ALA A 779 -14.27 44.55 -27.13
N VAL A 780 -14.34 45.83 -26.79
CA VAL A 780 -15.60 46.48 -26.42
C VAL A 780 -16.47 46.71 -27.66
N SER A 781 -15.87 47.03 -28.80
CA SER A 781 -16.59 47.14 -30.08
C SER A 781 -17.06 45.77 -30.61
N ALA A 782 -16.25 44.72 -30.43
CA ALA A 782 -16.65 43.34 -30.71
C ALA A 782 -17.85 42.90 -29.85
N ALA A 783 -17.85 43.19 -28.54
CA ALA A 783 -18.96 42.86 -27.64
C ALA A 783 -20.27 43.60 -27.98
N ARG A 784 -20.19 44.85 -28.46
CA ARG A 784 -21.38 45.60 -28.91
C ARG A 784 -21.99 45.04 -30.19
N SER A 785 -21.18 44.48 -31.07
CA SER A 785 -21.59 43.97 -32.39
C SER A 785 -21.92 42.47 -32.37
N ALA A 786 -21.57 41.76 -31.28
CA ALA A 786 -21.72 40.32 -31.19
C ALA A 786 -23.17 39.91 -30.95
N HIS A 787 -23.69 39.04 -31.83
CA HIS A 787 -24.98 38.38 -31.66
C HIS A 787 -24.96 37.27 -30.59
N HIS A 788 -23.77 36.81 -30.21
CA HIS A 788 -23.59 35.78 -29.19
C HIS A 788 -22.47 36.17 -28.22
N LEU A 789 -22.73 36.06 -26.92
CA LEU A 789 -21.71 36.16 -25.88
C LEU A 789 -21.52 34.78 -25.25
N THR A 790 -20.27 34.42 -25.00
CA THR A 790 -19.88 33.20 -24.28
C THR A 790 -19.43 33.59 -22.88
N LEU A 791 -20.02 32.98 -21.85
CA LEU A 791 -19.74 33.30 -20.45
C LEU A 791 -19.32 32.07 -19.66
N TRP A 792 -18.38 32.21 -18.74
CA TRP A 792 -17.98 31.12 -17.85
C TRP A 792 -17.52 31.67 -16.50
N LEU A 793 -17.46 30.82 -15.49
CA LEU A 793 -16.85 31.13 -14.21
C LEU A 793 -15.37 30.80 -14.25
N GLU A 794 -14.55 31.67 -13.67
CA GLU A 794 -13.10 31.54 -13.58
C GLU A 794 -12.68 31.73 -12.11
N SER A 795 -11.68 30.99 -11.65
CA SER A 795 -11.09 31.16 -10.32
C SER A 795 -10.25 32.46 -10.25
N PRO A 796 -9.87 32.91 -9.05
CA PRO A 796 -8.91 34.01 -8.90
C PRO A 796 -7.57 33.75 -9.62
N SER A 797 -7.16 32.49 -9.74
CA SER A 797 -5.95 32.07 -10.46
C SER A 797 -6.11 31.95 -11.98
N GLY A 798 -7.30 32.22 -12.53
CA GLY A 798 -7.54 32.18 -13.98
C GLY A 798 -8.00 30.81 -14.51
N LEU A 799 -8.35 29.87 -13.64
CA LEU A 799 -8.80 28.53 -14.07
C LEU A 799 -10.32 28.54 -14.34
N PRO A 800 -10.79 28.03 -15.49
CA PRO A 800 -12.22 27.90 -15.75
C PRO A 800 -12.85 26.89 -14.77
N ILE A 801 -13.87 27.33 -14.04
CA ILE A 801 -14.59 26.56 -13.02
C ILE A 801 -15.84 25.90 -13.61
N SER A 802 -16.58 26.60 -14.48
CA SER A 802 -17.84 26.12 -15.04
C SER A 802 -17.77 25.90 -16.55
N GLN A 803 -18.76 25.16 -17.08
CA GLN A 803 -18.99 25.10 -18.52
C GLN A 803 -19.40 26.49 -19.06
N SER A 804 -18.97 26.77 -20.29
CA SER A 804 -19.32 28.02 -20.95
C SER A 804 -20.78 28.04 -21.38
N VAL A 805 -21.49 29.13 -21.11
CA VAL A 805 -22.86 29.37 -21.54
C VAL A 805 -22.88 30.38 -22.67
N LYS A 806 -23.61 30.07 -23.75
CA LYS A 806 -23.82 30.99 -24.86
C LYS A 806 -25.16 31.70 -24.69
N ILE A 807 -25.16 33.03 -24.74
CA ILE A 807 -26.37 33.84 -24.79
C ILE A 807 -26.49 34.51 -26.15
N SER A 808 -27.69 34.50 -26.72
CA SER A 808 -27.98 35.29 -27.94
C SER A 808 -28.43 36.67 -27.51
N VAL A 809 -27.78 37.69 -28.04
CA VAL A 809 -28.04 39.09 -27.67
C VAL A 809 -28.59 39.80 -28.91
N GLN A 810 -29.79 40.35 -28.79
CA GLN A 810 -30.40 41.16 -29.85
C GLN A 810 -30.48 42.62 -29.42
N SER A 811 -29.94 43.51 -30.24
CA SER A 811 -30.09 44.96 -30.09
C SER A 811 -31.53 45.33 -30.41
N GLY A 812 -32.24 45.99 -29.48
CA GLY A 812 -33.52 46.61 -29.79
C GLY A 812 -33.38 47.65 -30.89
N VAL A 813 -34.41 47.81 -31.73
CA VAL A 813 -34.45 48.82 -32.81
C VAL A 813 -34.09 50.18 -32.22
N SER A 814 -33.04 50.83 -32.73
CA SER A 814 -32.56 52.07 -32.15
C SER A 814 -33.69 53.10 -32.13
N VAL A 815 -33.85 53.79 -30.99
CA VAL A 815 -34.84 54.89 -30.84
C VAL A 815 -34.61 55.96 -31.91
N GLY A 816 -33.38 56.10 -32.40
CA GLY A 816 -33.05 56.96 -33.55
C GLY A 816 -33.71 56.52 -34.87
N PHE A 817 -33.79 55.22 -35.15
CA PHE A 817 -34.49 54.72 -36.34
C PHE A 817 -36.01 54.92 -36.23
N LEU A 818 -36.58 54.74 -35.04
CA LEU A 818 -37.98 55.08 -34.76
C LEU A 818 -38.22 56.58 -34.89
N LEU A 819 -37.37 57.45 -34.36
CA LEU A 819 -37.49 58.91 -34.52
C LEU A 819 -37.34 59.34 -35.99
N ILE A 820 -36.38 58.80 -36.74
CA ILE A 820 -36.21 59.11 -38.17
C ILE A 820 -37.40 58.57 -38.99
N ALA A 821 -37.89 57.38 -38.69
CA ALA A 821 -39.10 56.84 -39.32
C ALA A 821 -40.33 57.67 -38.96
N THR A 822 -40.45 58.15 -37.72
CA THR A 822 -41.59 58.97 -37.27
C THR A 822 -41.51 60.37 -37.87
N VAL A 823 -40.33 61.00 -37.93
CA VAL A 823 -40.11 62.27 -38.63
C VAL A 823 -40.32 62.10 -40.14
N GLY A 824 -39.92 60.98 -40.73
CA GLY A 824 -40.21 60.65 -42.12
C GLY A 824 -41.72 60.51 -42.39
N VAL A 825 -42.45 59.83 -41.52
CA VAL A 825 -43.91 59.69 -41.61
C VAL A 825 -44.63 61.02 -41.36
N VAL A 826 -44.14 61.86 -40.45
CA VAL A 826 -44.68 63.20 -40.19
C VAL A 826 -44.36 64.16 -41.34
N ALA A 827 -43.18 64.07 -41.95
CA ALA A 827 -42.81 64.87 -43.12
C ALA A 827 -43.60 64.46 -44.37
N VAL A 828 -43.78 63.16 -44.61
CA VAL A 828 -44.61 62.64 -45.71
C VAL A 828 -46.10 62.94 -45.46
N GLY A 829 -46.59 62.75 -44.24
CA GLY A 829 -47.95 63.10 -43.84
C GLY A 829 -48.23 64.60 -43.93
N GLY A 830 -47.28 65.44 -43.53
CA GLY A 830 -47.33 66.90 -43.67
C GLY A 830 -47.31 67.35 -45.13
N PHE A 831 -46.53 66.69 -45.98
CA PHE A 831 -46.50 66.94 -47.42
C PHE A 831 -47.83 66.58 -48.11
N PHE A 832 -48.46 65.46 -47.74
CA PHE A 832 -49.78 65.08 -48.26
C PHE A 832 -50.92 65.97 -47.73
N ALA A 833 -50.85 66.42 -46.47
CA ALA A 833 -51.83 67.38 -45.91
C ALA A 833 -51.75 68.75 -46.59
N ALA A 834 -50.54 69.24 -46.89
CA ALA A 834 -50.32 70.50 -47.61
C ALA A 834 -50.72 70.41 -49.10
N LYS A 835 -50.63 69.23 -49.72
CA LYS A 835 -51.12 69.00 -51.10
C LYS A 835 -52.65 68.94 -51.16
N ARG A 836 -53.30 68.39 -50.13
CA ARG A 836 -54.77 68.30 -50.05
C ARG A 836 -55.46 69.65 -49.81
N SER A 837 -54.80 70.58 -49.10
CA SER A 837 -55.33 71.94 -48.86
C SER A 837 -55.24 72.87 -50.09
N ARG A 838 -54.39 72.57 -51.08
CA ARG A 838 -54.32 73.31 -52.35
C ARG A 838 -55.40 72.91 -53.36
N THR A 839 -56.05 71.75 -53.18
CA THR A 839 -57.14 71.26 -54.05
C THR A 839 -58.54 71.75 -53.64
N PHE A 840 -58.69 72.47 -52.52
CA PHE A 840 -59.98 73.03 -52.05
C PHE A 840 -60.12 74.55 -52.21
N ARG A 841 -59.19 75.20 -52.92
CA ARG A 841 -59.36 76.57 -53.43
C ARG A 841 -59.53 76.54 -54.95
N LYS A 842 -60.72 76.15 -55.39
CA LYS A 842 -61.34 76.56 -56.65
C LYS A 842 -62.84 76.59 -56.45
#